data_AF-A0A9D2AQI9-F1
#
_entry.id   AF-A0A9D2AQI9-F1
#
_cell.length_a   1.000
_cell.length_b   1.000
_cell.length_c   1.000
_cell.angle_alpha   90.00
_cell.angle_beta   90.00
_cell.angle_gamma   90.00
#
_symmetry.space_group_name_H-M   'P 1'
#
loop_
_entity.id
_entity.type
_entity.pdbx_description
1 polymer ?
#
loop_
_entity_poly.entity_id
_entity_poly.type
_entity_poly.pdbx_seq_one_letter_code
_entity_poly.pdbx_strand_id
1 'polypeptide(L)'
;GDKVIAGNGVVVKAGQNIVFDYKGNTYDIAGTTVGSSGTETNGFQLLKGSTVVMQNGTLTSGKAIILIQKYCDLTLDDMILNGTQTNSYVLSNNNDTTTITGDTQIIAAENGVAFDVYYWPKNGYESVSVVFDENFTGSVAGRVEYTNDGTAVDNWYTNASLKINGNGTFDIELSVPAASGVEASAANINIAGGTFVNPVAGEYIADGFMIYQQEDGSYTVADDETAAEDGVVIVMNGVGYTSIDAAVEAGCVATIAGEQVDEGYETLEEALLAAEAGDTVTLQADITTAAMITIGKAVTLDLNGHDVIGGSTNSNFVMEITAGGVTVTNSVSAEEESIVQAGSAEIGALAIRSGLTEEVTIENITILIDDDRTSESGNIVGIQLQSPTLIDNVTIDISASYHLVLGILAADGEATISNSTFTVRGKEGSDAEVHAIHAQAGADIQLIDSAITATGNGTGVVFIGEYANGEEAISAGSSAFPTLTITDSTIVSDSFALAGNGASHGTVIEINNSTLTSELAAAIYHPQYGEMTIVNSNITGTSGIEVRAGIVTVTSGTITATGDPFASDPNGNGSTTDGAAIALVQHTTQLPTEVTVTGGTLNGIRAFYQANLQGNDAAALEKIAINLQGGTYNGEVYSENKTGYITGGQYRDLPAEDAFLEGYAGELFNGYYVVVESGEAGDTADLLAMRLEAQADVRLYAVALGLNWADVSGDADIAAAYAAINTATSESIIALAKAQAMDAVDAYYNTIVDARAEAIEAIEQAAGSDVTVPTATYAAINGAMSAKEIAYYRENALAEIQAIRSLRTEITAQAGELEGIAAAVEKLEGAFAGQGGEFDSLLGDIRAAISAAQEAIESGTSEALQDMQAALEAKIDAGTQAVKDAVSGVMEELTQLAESVAAGDKALQEAIAAGEKALAEQIEAVQGDIDALEGAVDGQGSDLQASIDALESAVGEQASAVQADIDALRTAIAAAQADIDDILASIAAGGPSFEELAEQIAAIKSTADGLQTSVGDVQTAVKAAQDAVAAAQGALSGQIEEADDAAAFTTLYVLVGIALALSAAAVALLVVLLLKRSKAE
;
A
#
# COMPACT_ATOMS: atom_id res chain seq x y z
N GLY A 1 41.93 5.12 -30.07
CA GLY A 1 42.45 4.37 -31.21
C GLY A 1 43.02 3.14 -30.60
N ASP A 2 42.16 2.15 -30.42
CA ASP A 2 42.27 1.17 -29.36
C ASP A 2 43.29 0.13 -29.80
N LYS A 3 44.48 0.27 -29.26
CA LYS A 3 45.61 -0.59 -29.60
C LYS A 3 45.63 -1.77 -28.64
N VAL A 4 45.81 -2.97 -29.20
CA VAL A 4 46.18 -4.15 -28.41
C VAL A 4 47.70 -4.15 -28.25
N ILE A 5 48.15 -4.07 -27.00
CA ILE A 5 49.56 -4.10 -26.62
C ILE A 5 49.84 -5.45 -25.98
N ALA A 6 50.52 -6.33 -26.71
CA ALA A 6 50.96 -7.62 -26.20
C ALA A 6 52.23 -7.47 -25.35
N GLY A 7 52.22 -8.02 -24.13
CA GLY A 7 53.33 -7.88 -23.18
C GLY A 7 53.52 -9.05 -22.22
N ASN A 8 54.59 -8.97 -21.42
CA ASN A 8 54.81 -9.90 -20.30
C ASN A 8 53.93 -9.51 -19.10
N GLY A 9 53.79 -10.42 -18.15
CA GLY A 9 53.20 -10.12 -16.86
C GLY A 9 54.03 -9.11 -16.06
N VAL A 10 53.40 -8.48 -15.08
CA VAL A 10 53.95 -7.32 -14.36
C VAL A 10 54.00 -7.58 -12.86
N VAL A 11 55.14 -7.31 -12.22
CA VAL A 11 55.29 -7.33 -10.76
C VAL A 11 55.43 -5.90 -10.25
N VAL A 12 54.49 -5.48 -9.41
CA VAL A 12 54.64 -4.26 -8.58
C VAL A 12 55.31 -4.68 -7.28
N LYS A 13 56.52 -4.16 -7.04
CA LYS A 13 57.32 -4.54 -5.87
C LYS A 13 56.76 -3.89 -4.61
N ALA A 14 57.00 -4.53 -3.47
CA ALA A 14 56.54 -4.03 -2.17
C ALA A 14 56.96 -2.56 -1.94
N GLY A 15 56.02 -1.73 -1.50
CA GLY A 15 56.25 -0.30 -1.22
C GLY A 15 56.14 0.63 -2.43
N GLN A 16 55.71 0.16 -3.60
CA GLN A 16 55.63 0.99 -4.81
C GLN A 16 54.21 1.54 -5.03
N ASN A 17 54.10 2.85 -5.23
CA ASN A 17 52.82 3.48 -5.58
C ASN A 17 52.80 3.78 -7.08
N ILE A 18 51.82 3.24 -7.81
CA ILE A 18 51.80 3.24 -9.27
C ILE A 18 50.38 3.49 -9.79
N VAL A 19 50.27 4.31 -10.84
CA VAL A 19 49.04 4.47 -11.64
C VAL A 19 49.29 3.90 -13.04
N PHE A 20 48.48 2.92 -13.44
CA PHE A 20 48.41 2.38 -14.79
C PHE A 20 47.19 2.99 -15.50
N ASP A 21 47.43 3.96 -16.36
CA ASP A 21 46.40 4.55 -17.23
C ASP A 21 46.51 3.97 -18.64
N TYR A 22 45.54 3.15 -19.02
CA TYR A 22 45.53 2.44 -20.30
C TYR A 22 44.98 3.28 -21.45
N LYS A 23 44.34 4.43 -21.17
CA LYS A 23 43.83 5.39 -22.17
C LYS A 23 42.95 4.75 -23.27
N GLY A 24 42.05 3.86 -22.86
CA GLY A 24 41.15 3.07 -23.70
C GLY A 24 41.80 1.90 -24.43
N ASN A 25 43.08 1.61 -24.20
CA ASN A 25 43.80 0.54 -24.90
C ASN A 25 43.69 -0.80 -24.17
N THR A 26 43.96 -1.89 -24.91
CA THR A 26 44.01 -3.24 -24.36
C THR A 26 45.45 -3.65 -24.09
N TYR A 27 45.74 -4.14 -22.89
CA TYR A 27 46.98 -4.84 -22.57
C TYR A 27 46.73 -6.36 -22.53
N ASP A 28 47.30 -7.08 -23.49
CA ASP A 28 47.21 -8.54 -23.58
C ASP A 28 48.49 -9.19 -23.03
N ILE A 29 48.37 -9.95 -21.95
CA ILE A 29 49.50 -10.68 -21.36
C ILE A 29 49.78 -11.96 -22.17
N ALA A 30 50.28 -11.78 -23.39
CA ALA A 30 50.67 -12.86 -24.30
C ALA A 30 52.12 -13.35 -24.06
N GLY A 31 52.88 -12.71 -23.18
CA GLY A 31 54.28 -12.99 -22.89
C GLY A 31 54.52 -14.06 -21.82
N THR A 32 55.51 -13.84 -20.96
CA THR A 32 55.79 -14.64 -19.77
C THR A 32 54.95 -14.16 -18.60
N THR A 33 54.28 -15.08 -17.91
CA THR A 33 53.53 -14.81 -16.67
C THR A 33 54.48 -14.56 -15.49
N VAL A 34 53.96 -13.99 -14.41
CA VAL A 34 54.72 -13.62 -13.21
C VAL A 34 54.17 -14.32 -11.97
N GLY A 35 54.93 -14.30 -10.88
CA GLY A 35 54.51 -14.87 -9.61
C GLY A 35 55.71 -15.18 -8.73
N SER A 36 55.45 -15.89 -7.64
CA SER A 36 56.50 -16.46 -6.80
C SER A 36 57.34 -17.45 -7.62
N SER A 37 58.63 -17.56 -7.27
CA SER A 37 59.56 -18.40 -8.01
C SER A 37 59.06 -19.85 -8.08
N GLY A 38 58.89 -20.37 -9.30
CA GLY A 38 58.39 -21.73 -9.57
C GLY A 38 56.87 -21.87 -9.67
N THR A 39 56.11 -20.79 -9.49
CA THR A 39 54.65 -20.73 -9.65
C THR A 39 54.23 -19.44 -10.37
N GLU A 40 54.96 -19.05 -11.42
CA GLU A 40 54.70 -17.84 -12.18
C GLU A 40 53.45 -17.98 -13.07
N THR A 41 52.27 -17.86 -12.48
CA THR A 41 50.97 -18.13 -13.13
C THR A 41 50.12 -16.88 -13.38
N ASN A 42 50.57 -15.71 -12.92
CA ASN A 42 49.76 -14.52 -12.80
C ASN A 42 50.04 -13.54 -13.96
N GLY A 43 49.03 -12.78 -14.36
CA GLY A 43 49.19 -11.64 -15.26
C GLY A 43 49.88 -10.48 -14.56
N PHE A 44 49.29 -10.03 -13.44
CA PHE A 44 49.85 -9.04 -12.55
C PHE A 44 50.03 -9.61 -11.14
N GLN A 45 51.18 -9.34 -10.51
CA GLN A 45 51.44 -9.61 -9.11
C GLN A 45 51.70 -8.30 -8.36
N LEU A 46 50.77 -7.89 -7.50
CA LEU A 46 50.84 -6.62 -6.77
C LEU A 46 51.22 -6.87 -5.30
N LEU A 47 52.44 -6.51 -4.90
CA LEU A 47 52.98 -6.88 -3.58
C LEU A 47 52.65 -5.88 -2.47
N LYS A 48 52.57 -6.39 -1.22
CA LYS A 48 52.21 -5.68 0.02
C LYS A 48 52.91 -4.34 0.22
N GLY A 49 52.19 -3.37 0.78
CA GLY A 49 52.67 -2.02 1.10
C GLY A 49 52.69 -1.06 -0.10
N SER A 50 52.11 -1.48 -1.22
CA SER A 50 51.97 -0.69 -2.45
C SER A 50 50.59 -0.03 -2.51
N THR A 51 50.43 1.01 -3.33
CA THR A 51 49.12 1.56 -3.71
C THR A 51 49.05 1.60 -5.23
N VAL A 52 48.12 0.87 -5.83
CA VAL A 52 48.02 0.71 -7.28
C VAL A 52 46.67 1.23 -7.77
N VAL A 53 46.68 2.05 -8.80
CA VAL A 53 45.46 2.42 -9.55
C VAL A 53 45.60 1.87 -10.96
N MET A 54 44.56 1.22 -11.47
CA MET A 54 44.45 0.82 -12.87
C MET A 54 43.19 1.46 -13.44
N GLN A 55 43.34 2.19 -14.56
CA GLN A 55 42.23 2.97 -15.09
C GLN A 55 42.16 3.04 -16.62
N ASN A 56 40.95 3.25 -17.13
CA ASN A 56 40.63 3.55 -18.52
C ASN A 56 41.18 2.52 -19.52
N GLY A 57 40.72 1.28 -19.51
CA GLY A 57 41.07 0.33 -20.57
C GLY A 57 40.95 -1.14 -20.20
N THR A 58 41.48 -2.01 -21.07
CA THR A 58 41.21 -3.45 -20.99
C THR A 58 42.46 -4.23 -20.61
N LEU A 59 42.32 -5.16 -19.67
CA LEU A 59 43.33 -6.16 -19.35
C LEU A 59 42.83 -7.55 -19.74
N THR A 60 43.62 -8.30 -20.50
CA THR A 60 43.26 -9.67 -20.90
C THR A 60 44.48 -10.56 -21.03
N SER A 61 44.26 -11.87 -21.13
CA SER A 61 45.33 -12.85 -21.22
C SER A 61 44.82 -14.24 -21.60
N GLY A 62 45.43 -14.86 -22.62
CA GLY A 62 45.28 -16.29 -22.91
C GLY A 62 46.28 -17.21 -22.18
N LYS A 63 47.15 -16.68 -21.32
CA LYS A 63 48.23 -17.43 -20.64
C LYS A 63 48.13 -17.48 -19.12
N ALA A 64 47.79 -16.36 -18.49
CA ALA A 64 47.61 -16.26 -17.05
C ALA A 64 46.49 -17.19 -16.56
N ILE A 65 46.76 -17.87 -15.44
CA ILE A 65 45.75 -18.62 -14.69
C ILE A 65 44.98 -17.65 -13.78
N ILE A 66 45.67 -16.63 -13.26
CA ILE A 66 45.11 -15.54 -12.46
C ILE A 66 45.44 -14.21 -13.14
N LEU A 67 44.45 -13.41 -13.54
CA LEU A 67 44.74 -12.18 -14.28
C LEU A 67 45.44 -11.15 -13.38
N ILE A 68 44.89 -10.91 -12.19
CA ILE A 68 45.50 -10.06 -11.15
C ILE A 68 45.52 -10.83 -9.83
N GLN A 69 46.71 -10.98 -9.24
CA GLN A 69 46.89 -11.41 -7.86
C GLN A 69 47.44 -10.25 -7.05
N LYS A 70 46.77 -9.87 -5.96
CA LYS A 70 47.16 -8.68 -5.19
C LYS A 70 47.20 -8.87 -3.69
N TYR A 71 48.11 -8.12 -3.07
CA TYR A 71 48.38 -8.08 -1.64
C TYR A 71 48.47 -6.66 -1.09
N CYS A 72 47.94 -5.67 -1.81
CA CYS A 72 48.09 -4.24 -1.55
C CYS A 72 46.78 -3.48 -1.80
N ASP A 73 46.78 -2.17 -1.56
CA ASP A 73 45.68 -1.29 -1.96
C ASP A 73 45.61 -1.22 -3.50
N LEU A 74 44.44 -1.53 -4.07
CA LEU A 74 44.17 -1.50 -5.51
C LEU A 74 42.90 -0.69 -5.79
N THR A 75 42.95 0.22 -6.76
CA THR A 75 41.77 0.88 -7.34
C THR A 75 41.62 0.48 -8.80
N LEU A 76 40.43 0.05 -9.19
CA LEU A 76 40.02 -0.18 -10.58
C LEU A 76 38.96 0.85 -10.97
N ASP A 77 39.23 1.64 -12.00
CA ASP A 77 38.40 2.78 -12.43
C ASP A 77 38.22 2.77 -13.95
N ASP A 78 37.00 2.58 -14.46
CA ASP A 78 36.73 2.40 -15.91
C ASP A 78 37.63 1.31 -16.56
N MET A 79 37.80 0.18 -15.89
CA MET A 79 38.62 -0.94 -16.36
C MET A 79 37.78 -2.11 -16.89
N ILE A 80 38.17 -2.73 -18.00
CA ILE A 80 37.63 -4.03 -18.43
C ILE A 80 38.65 -5.12 -18.11
N LEU A 81 38.39 -5.92 -17.07
CA LEU A 81 39.15 -7.12 -16.78
C LEU A 81 38.51 -8.32 -17.49
N ASN A 82 39.00 -8.60 -18.71
CA ASN A 82 38.51 -9.70 -19.52
C ASN A 82 39.30 -10.99 -19.24
N GLY A 83 38.79 -11.78 -18.30
CA GLY A 83 39.32 -13.08 -17.89
C GLY A 83 38.68 -14.29 -18.58
N THR A 84 37.93 -14.11 -19.68
CA THR A 84 37.24 -15.19 -20.41
C THR A 84 38.18 -16.28 -20.94
N GLN A 85 39.48 -15.99 -21.05
CA GLN A 85 40.54 -16.93 -21.47
C GLN A 85 41.44 -17.39 -20.32
N THR A 86 41.12 -17.02 -19.07
CA THR A 86 41.87 -17.44 -17.88
C THR A 86 41.26 -18.70 -17.25
N ASN A 87 42.08 -19.48 -16.54
CA ASN A 87 41.71 -20.81 -16.06
C ASN A 87 41.42 -20.88 -14.54
N SER A 88 41.35 -19.76 -13.81
CA SER A 88 41.00 -19.75 -12.38
C SER A 88 40.32 -18.47 -11.90
N TYR A 89 41.07 -17.39 -11.67
CA TYR A 89 40.56 -16.14 -11.07
C TYR A 89 40.85 -14.94 -11.98
N VAL A 90 39.89 -14.05 -12.17
CA VAL A 90 40.18 -12.75 -12.81
C VAL A 90 40.91 -11.87 -11.80
N LEU A 91 40.38 -11.72 -10.59
CA LEU A 91 40.98 -10.91 -9.54
C LEU A 91 41.05 -11.68 -8.22
N SER A 92 42.26 -12.08 -7.80
CA SER A 92 42.47 -12.70 -6.49
C SER A 92 43.01 -11.67 -5.48
N ASN A 93 42.19 -11.37 -4.46
CA ASN A 93 42.41 -10.39 -3.39
C ASN A 93 42.81 -11.10 -2.09
N ASN A 94 44.02 -10.85 -1.60
CA ASN A 94 44.55 -11.61 -0.45
C ASN A 94 45.08 -10.77 0.72
N ASN A 95 45.12 -9.44 0.60
CA ASN A 95 45.51 -8.52 1.67
C ASN A 95 45.17 -7.07 1.32
N ASP A 96 44.82 -6.22 2.28
CA ASP A 96 44.44 -4.80 2.09
C ASP A 96 43.21 -4.62 1.17
N THR A 97 42.87 -3.38 0.81
CA THR A 97 41.60 -3.04 0.16
C THR A 97 41.68 -3.06 -1.37
N THR A 98 40.61 -3.48 -2.03
CA THR A 98 40.38 -3.27 -3.45
C THR A 98 39.13 -2.41 -3.63
N THR A 99 39.28 -1.24 -4.23
CA THR A 99 38.18 -0.33 -4.56
C THR A 99 37.88 -0.44 -6.05
N ILE A 100 36.61 -0.61 -6.40
CA ILE A 100 36.11 -0.77 -7.76
C ILE A 100 35.08 0.33 -8.01
N THR A 101 35.28 1.11 -9.07
CA THR A 101 34.47 2.31 -9.37
C THR A 101 34.30 2.51 -10.87
N GLY A 102 33.44 3.46 -11.26
CA GLY A 102 33.13 3.77 -12.65
C GLY A 102 32.50 2.61 -13.42
N ASP A 103 32.65 2.62 -14.74
CA ASP A 103 32.19 1.56 -15.65
C ASP A 103 33.19 0.39 -15.72
N THR A 104 33.66 -0.06 -14.55
CA THR A 104 34.58 -1.20 -14.46
C THR A 104 33.84 -2.52 -14.69
N GLN A 105 34.34 -3.35 -15.60
CA GLN A 105 33.79 -4.67 -15.93
C GLN A 105 34.75 -5.79 -15.51
N ILE A 106 34.28 -6.79 -14.77
CA ILE A 106 35.03 -7.99 -14.39
C ILE A 106 34.34 -9.21 -14.97
N ILE A 107 34.97 -9.83 -15.98
CA ILE A 107 34.34 -10.87 -16.78
C ILE A 107 35.15 -12.17 -16.65
N ALA A 108 34.61 -13.15 -15.92
CA ALA A 108 35.21 -14.47 -15.81
C ALA A 108 34.89 -15.36 -17.02
N ALA A 109 35.66 -16.43 -17.19
CA ALA A 109 35.28 -17.54 -18.05
C ALA A 109 34.04 -18.27 -17.50
N GLU A 110 33.37 -19.06 -18.33
CA GLU A 110 32.25 -19.91 -17.89
C GLU A 110 32.68 -20.82 -16.73
N ASN A 111 31.96 -20.78 -15.59
CA ASN A 111 32.29 -21.44 -14.32
C ASN A 111 33.57 -20.95 -13.61
N GLY A 112 34.24 -19.91 -14.12
CA GLY A 112 35.40 -19.26 -13.52
C GLY A 112 35.05 -18.33 -12.36
N VAL A 113 36.07 -17.87 -11.63
CA VAL A 113 35.89 -16.95 -10.50
C VAL A 113 36.20 -15.51 -10.93
N ALA A 114 35.22 -14.62 -10.81
CA ALA A 114 35.39 -13.20 -11.08
C ALA A 114 36.37 -12.59 -10.07
N PHE A 115 36.08 -12.76 -8.78
CA PHE A 115 37.04 -12.42 -7.73
C PHE A 115 36.85 -13.24 -6.45
N ASP A 116 37.89 -13.31 -5.63
CA ASP A 116 37.80 -13.83 -4.27
C ASP A 116 37.94 -12.70 -3.23
N VAL A 117 37.45 -12.96 -2.03
CA VAL A 117 37.73 -12.21 -0.80
C VAL A 117 38.44 -13.17 0.12
N TYR A 118 39.75 -13.35 -0.11
CA TYR A 118 40.52 -14.45 0.45
C TYR A 118 41.40 -14.02 1.63
N TYR A 119 40.96 -14.29 2.86
CA TYR A 119 41.76 -13.96 4.04
C TYR A 119 42.91 -14.98 4.25
N TRP A 120 44.16 -14.50 4.24
CA TRP A 120 45.35 -15.36 4.23
C TRP A 120 46.35 -15.15 5.40
N PRO A 121 45.95 -15.43 6.65
CA PRO A 121 46.77 -15.14 7.82
C PRO A 121 48.05 -15.99 7.93
N LYS A 122 48.09 -17.22 7.40
CA LYS A 122 49.30 -18.07 7.44
C LYS A 122 50.54 -17.38 6.85
N ASN A 123 50.33 -16.46 5.92
CA ASN A 123 51.40 -15.72 5.25
C ASN A 123 51.56 -14.27 5.74
N GLY A 124 50.96 -13.91 6.89
CA GLY A 124 51.15 -12.60 7.51
C GLY A 124 50.36 -11.46 6.87
N TYR A 125 49.24 -11.79 6.23
CA TYR A 125 48.26 -10.84 5.71
C TYR A 125 47.15 -10.63 6.76
N GLU A 126 46.89 -9.38 7.11
CA GLU A 126 46.16 -9.02 8.33
C GLU A 126 44.66 -8.85 8.08
N SER A 127 44.27 -8.40 6.89
CA SER A 127 42.88 -8.26 6.48
C SER A 127 42.78 -8.18 4.95
N VAL A 128 41.58 -8.41 4.42
CA VAL A 128 41.25 -8.21 3.01
C VAL A 128 39.88 -7.52 2.90
N SER A 129 39.76 -6.55 2.00
CA SER A 129 38.48 -5.89 1.73
C SER A 129 38.30 -5.67 0.24
N VAL A 130 37.10 -5.91 -0.26
CA VAL A 130 36.68 -5.53 -1.62
C VAL A 130 35.49 -4.59 -1.48
N VAL A 131 35.55 -3.44 -2.15
CA VAL A 131 34.57 -2.36 -2.07
C VAL A 131 34.21 -1.93 -3.50
N PHE A 132 32.96 -2.14 -3.89
CA PHE A 132 32.35 -1.43 -5.01
C PHE A 132 31.77 -0.15 -4.43
N ASP A 133 32.33 1.00 -4.80
CA ASP A 133 31.91 2.27 -4.21
C ASP A 133 30.61 2.81 -4.85
N GLU A 134 30.09 3.90 -4.31
CA GLU A 134 28.84 4.55 -4.75
C GLU A 134 28.82 4.96 -6.23
N ASN A 135 30.00 5.12 -6.86
CA ASN A 135 30.11 5.52 -8.26
C ASN A 135 30.28 4.31 -9.20
N PHE A 136 30.27 3.08 -8.68
CA PHE A 136 30.34 1.89 -9.50
C PHE A 136 29.06 1.70 -10.32
N THR A 137 29.19 1.69 -11.65
CA THR A 137 28.09 1.47 -12.61
C THR A 137 28.36 0.34 -13.59
N GLY A 138 29.54 -0.28 -13.51
CA GLY A 138 29.97 -1.34 -14.43
C GLY A 138 29.34 -2.70 -14.10
N SER A 139 29.99 -3.79 -14.55
CA SER A 139 29.43 -5.14 -14.45
C SER A 139 30.38 -6.20 -13.90
N VAL A 140 29.85 -7.19 -13.20
CA VAL A 140 30.61 -8.36 -12.73
C VAL A 140 29.90 -9.62 -13.19
N ALA A 141 30.64 -10.50 -13.87
CA ALA A 141 30.15 -11.80 -14.33
C ALA A 141 31.07 -12.93 -13.88
N GLY A 142 30.53 -13.88 -13.11
CA GLY A 142 31.24 -15.08 -12.65
C GLY A 142 31.09 -15.34 -11.13
N ARG A 143 31.62 -16.48 -10.67
CA ARG A 143 31.55 -16.85 -9.25
C ARG A 143 32.35 -15.88 -8.38
N VAL A 144 31.87 -15.57 -7.18
CA VAL A 144 32.59 -14.79 -6.16
C VAL A 144 32.84 -15.69 -4.95
N GLU A 145 34.07 -15.77 -4.45
CA GLU A 145 34.43 -16.67 -3.35
C GLU A 145 34.80 -15.87 -2.08
N TYR A 146 34.00 -15.98 -1.02
CA TYR A 146 34.29 -15.40 0.30
C TYR A 146 34.84 -16.48 1.23
N THR A 147 36.16 -16.49 1.47
CA THR A 147 36.81 -17.62 2.16
C THR A 147 38.17 -17.26 2.77
N ASN A 148 38.84 -18.25 3.37
CA ASN A 148 40.17 -18.11 3.97
C ASN A 148 41.10 -19.29 3.60
N ASP A 149 42.31 -19.25 4.14
CA ASP A 149 43.35 -20.27 3.94
C ASP A 149 43.24 -21.55 4.81
N GLY A 150 42.17 -21.67 5.58
CA GLY A 150 41.89 -22.74 6.51
C GLY A 150 42.69 -22.69 7.83
N THR A 151 43.50 -21.66 8.06
CA THR A 151 44.35 -21.58 9.28
C THR A 151 43.75 -20.76 10.41
N ALA A 152 42.81 -19.86 10.12
CA ALA A 152 42.00 -19.18 11.11
C ALA A 152 40.61 -19.84 11.16
N VAL A 153 40.29 -20.45 12.30
CA VAL A 153 39.04 -21.22 12.50
C VAL A 153 37.95 -20.43 13.22
N ASP A 154 38.31 -19.39 13.97
CA ASP A 154 37.36 -18.55 14.72
C ASP A 154 37.44 -17.09 14.24
N ASN A 155 36.27 -16.43 14.09
CA ASN A 155 36.10 -14.98 13.81
C ASN A 155 36.90 -14.43 12.62
N TRP A 156 37.39 -15.27 11.71
CA TRP A 156 38.20 -14.83 10.58
C TRP A 156 37.45 -13.87 9.65
N TYR A 157 36.13 -14.04 9.56
CA TYR A 157 35.21 -13.19 8.79
C TYR A 157 35.22 -11.72 9.24
N THR A 158 35.73 -11.39 10.43
CA THR A 158 35.94 -9.99 10.85
C THR A 158 37.10 -9.31 10.11
N ASN A 159 37.99 -10.09 9.48
CA ASN A 159 39.17 -9.61 8.74
C ASN A 159 39.02 -9.80 7.22
N ALA A 160 37.91 -10.36 6.75
CA ALA A 160 37.48 -10.32 5.36
C ALA A 160 36.28 -9.37 5.27
N SER A 161 36.13 -8.66 4.15
CA SER A 161 34.97 -7.77 3.97
C SER A 161 34.64 -7.60 2.49
N LEU A 162 33.35 -7.71 2.15
CA LEU A 162 32.81 -7.35 0.86
C LEU A 162 31.77 -6.24 1.05
N LYS A 163 31.92 -5.13 0.33
CA LYS A 163 30.94 -4.04 0.30
C LYS A 163 30.52 -3.72 -1.12
N ILE A 164 29.23 -3.62 -1.36
CA ILE A 164 28.65 -3.21 -2.64
C ILE A 164 27.74 -2.02 -2.40
N ASN A 165 28.14 -0.83 -2.85
CA ASN A 165 27.41 0.42 -2.60
C ASN A 165 26.94 1.11 -3.88
N GLY A 166 27.42 0.71 -5.06
CA GLY A 166 27.10 1.34 -6.34
C GLY A 166 26.07 0.54 -7.15
N ASN A 167 25.46 1.20 -8.14
CA ASN A 167 24.33 0.71 -8.92
C ASN A 167 24.74 -0.15 -10.15
N GLY A 168 25.90 -0.80 -10.09
CA GLY A 168 26.37 -1.69 -11.15
C GLY A 168 25.62 -3.02 -11.22
N THR A 169 25.86 -3.79 -12.28
CA THR A 169 25.18 -5.06 -12.54
C THR A 169 26.02 -6.28 -12.12
N PHE A 170 25.41 -7.24 -11.46
CA PHE A 170 26.05 -8.43 -10.90
C PHE A 170 25.39 -9.72 -11.41
N ASP A 171 26.02 -10.37 -12.38
CA ASP A 171 25.73 -11.76 -12.76
C ASP A 171 26.69 -12.70 -12.02
N ILE A 172 26.45 -12.85 -10.72
CA ILE A 172 27.36 -13.55 -9.81
C ILE A 172 26.67 -14.69 -9.06
N GLU A 173 27.47 -15.71 -8.74
CA GLU A 173 27.16 -16.68 -7.70
C GLU A 173 28.04 -16.36 -6.49
N LEU A 174 27.46 -15.81 -5.43
CA LEU A 174 28.19 -15.51 -4.19
C LEU A 174 28.34 -16.78 -3.35
N SER A 175 29.55 -17.34 -3.34
CA SER A 175 29.88 -18.58 -2.65
C SER A 175 30.56 -18.32 -1.30
N VAL A 176 29.89 -18.73 -0.21
CA VAL A 176 30.46 -18.84 1.14
C VAL A 176 30.59 -20.34 1.47
N PRO A 177 31.75 -20.98 1.25
CA PRO A 177 31.85 -22.44 1.30
C PRO A 177 31.54 -23.02 2.69
N ALA A 178 30.77 -24.11 2.78
CA ALA A 178 30.43 -24.80 4.04
C ALA A 178 31.67 -25.27 4.85
N ALA A 179 32.82 -25.45 4.19
CA ALA A 179 34.09 -25.79 4.83
C ALA A 179 34.68 -24.64 5.68
N SER A 180 34.10 -23.43 5.61
CA SER A 180 34.52 -22.26 6.38
C SER A 180 34.03 -22.25 7.83
N GLY A 181 32.99 -23.05 8.16
CA GLY A 181 32.38 -23.08 9.50
C GLY A 181 31.64 -21.80 9.89
N VAL A 182 31.32 -20.93 8.92
CA VAL A 182 30.66 -19.63 9.12
C VAL A 182 29.21 -19.75 8.65
N GLU A 183 28.26 -19.45 9.53
CA GLU A 183 26.86 -19.23 9.14
C GLU A 183 26.76 -17.96 8.28
N ALA A 184 25.87 -17.92 7.28
CA ALA A 184 25.78 -16.79 6.35
C ALA A 184 25.71 -15.42 7.06
N SER A 185 24.93 -15.32 8.14
CA SER A 185 24.77 -14.12 8.98
C SER A 185 26.04 -13.63 9.70
N ALA A 186 27.11 -14.43 9.73
CA ALA A 186 28.39 -14.03 10.32
C ALA A 186 29.40 -13.53 9.26
N ALA A 187 29.12 -13.69 7.95
CA ALA A 187 29.98 -13.14 6.91
C ALA A 187 29.90 -11.60 6.92
N ASN A 188 31.04 -10.93 6.83
CA ASN A 188 31.11 -9.45 6.78
C ASN A 188 30.89 -8.96 5.35
N ILE A 189 29.69 -9.23 4.84
CA ILE A 189 29.20 -8.85 3.52
C ILE A 189 28.10 -7.81 3.74
N ASN A 190 28.17 -6.69 3.05
CA ASN A 190 27.22 -5.59 3.19
C ASN A 190 26.89 -5.02 1.80
N ILE A 191 25.65 -5.20 1.38
CA ILE A 191 25.13 -4.81 0.06
C ILE A 191 24.11 -3.71 0.26
N ALA A 192 24.42 -2.52 -0.25
CA ALA A 192 23.65 -1.29 -0.16
C ALA A 192 23.35 -0.72 -1.56
N GLY A 193 23.50 -1.51 -2.62
CA GLY A 193 23.30 -1.08 -4.00
C GLY A 193 23.51 -2.21 -5.01
N GLY A 194 23.06 -1.97 -6.25
CA GLY A 194 23.33 -2.82 -7.41
C GLY A 194 22.15 -3.65 -7.89
N THR A 195 22.26 -4.12 -9.14
CA THR A 195 21.26 -4.97 -9.81
C THR A 195 21.84 -6.37 -10.05
N PHE A 196 21.20 -7.41 -9.54
CA PHE A 196 21.64 -8.79 -9.56
C PHE A 196 20.79 -9.64 -10.49
N VAL A 197 21.42 -10.52 -11.26
CA VAL A 197 20.70 -11.48 -12.13
C VAL A 197 20.02 -12.58 -11.31
N ASN A 198 20.60 -12.95 -10.18
CA ASN A 198 20.08 -13.94 -9.24
C ASN A 198 19.89 -13.29 -7.87
N PRO A 199 18.92 -13.72 -7.06
CA PRO A 199 18.68 -13.13 -5.75
C PRO A 199 19.89 -13.36 -4.83
N VAL A 200 20.23 -12.35 -4.02
CA VAL A 200 21.19 -12.48 -2.92
C VAL A 200 20.44 -12.70 -1.60
N ALA A 201 21.12 -13.31 -0.63
CA ALA A 201 20.54 -13.60 0.68
C ALA A 201 20.26 -12.31 1.46
N GLY A 202 19.10 -12.21 2.10
CA GLY A 202 18.67 -11.03 2.86
C GLY A 202 19.65 -10.63 3.97
N GLU A 203 20.37 -11.59 4.55
CA GLU A 203 21.37 -11.36 5.60
C GLU A 203 22.61 -10.60 5.13
N TYR A 204 22.79 -10.43 3.81
CA TYR A 204 23.87 -9.63 3.23
C TYR A 204 23.45 -8.21 2.92
N ILE A 205 22.15 -7.91 2.92
CA ILE A 205 21.61 -6.58 2.67
C ILE A 205 21.93 -5.68 3.86
N ALA A 206 22.36 -4.46 3.59
CA ALA A 206 22.71 -3.49 4.62
C ALA A 206 21.47 -2.99 5.37
N ASP A 207 21.62 -2.64 6.64
CA ASP A 207 20.55 -1.98 7.42
C ASP A 207 20.04 -0.72 6.69
N GLY A 208 18.73 -0.58 6.55
CA GLY A 208 18.08 0.52 5.81
C GLY A 208 18.02 0.31 4.29
N PHE A 209 18.35 -0.89 3.80
CA PHE A 209 18.22 -1.27 2.40
C PHE A 209 17.37 -2.54 2.27
N MET A 210 16.82 -2.76 1.08
CA MET A 210 16.01 -3.94 0.76
C MET A 210 16.34 -4.47 -0.64
N ILE A 211 16.00 -5.73 -0.88
CA ILE A 211 16.07 -6.35 -2.21
C ILE A 211 14.67 -6.54 -2.80
N TYR A 212 14.44 -6.14 -4.05
CA TYR A 212 13.17 -6.35 -4.75
C TYR A 212 13.40 -6.80 -6.19
N GLN A 213 12.43 -7.52 -6.74
CA GLN A 213 12.50 -8.02 -8.12
C GLN A 213 11.93 -6.98 -9.09
N GLN A 214 12.68 -6.66 -10.14
CA GLN A 214 12.28 -5.78 -11.23
C GLN A 214 11.40 -6.54 -12.26
N GLU A 215 10.67 -5.81 -13.11
CA GLU A 215 9.81 -6.40 -14.15
C GLU A 215 10.56 -7.33 -15.12
N ASP A 216 11.85 -7.09 -15.36
CA ASP A 216 12.69 -7.90 -16.24
C ASP A 216 13.20 -9.20 -15.58
N GLY A 217 12.88 -9.42 -14.30
CA GLY A 217 13.25 -10.58 -13.50
C GLY A 217 14.55 -10.43 -12.71
N SER A 218 15.29 -9.33 -12.89
CA SER A 218 16.49 -9.01 -12.08
C SER A 218 16.12 -8.52 -10.68
N TYR A 219 17.08 -8.44 -9.78
CA TYR A 219 16.88 -8.04 -8.38
C TYR A 219 17.69 -6.79 -8.06
N THR A 220 17.06 -5.74 -7.57
CA THR A 220 17.75 -4.50 -7.19
C THR A 220 17.84 -4.40 -5.68
N VAL A 221 18.99 -3.94 -5.17
CA VAL A 221 19.16 -3.53 -3.77
C VAL A 221 19.21 -2.02 -3.70
N ALA A 222 18.30 -1.42 -2.92
CA ALA A 222 18.21 0.03 -2.77
C ALA A 222 17.66 0.43 -1.39
N ASP A 223 17.73 1.71 -1.07
CA ASP A 223 17.11 2.31 0.12
C ASP A 223 15.60 2.54 -0.09
N ASP A 224 14.89 2.92 0.96
CA ASP A 224 13.43 3.11 0.94
C ASP A 224 12.99 4.16 -0.11
N GLU A 225 13.73 5.26 -0.26
CA GLU A 225 13.40 6.33 -1.20
C GLU A 225 13.47 5.83 -2.64
N THR A 226 14.56 5.17 -3.01
CA THR A 226 14.74 4.61 -4.35
C THR A 226 13.77 3.45 -4.62
N ALA A 227 13.56 2.57 -3.64
CA ALA A 227 12.65 1.44 -3.77
C ALA A 227 11.19 1.90 -3.98
N ALA A 228 10.76 2.95 -3.27
CA ALA A 228 9.44 3.54 -3.46
C ALA A 228 9.28 4.18 -4.85
N GLU A 229 10.32 4.84 -5.39
CA GLU A 229 10.32 5.34 -6.77
C GLU A 229 10.16 4.22 -7.81
N ASP A 230 10.73 3.05 -7.52
CA ASP A 230 10.60 1.83 -8.33
C ASP A 230 9.28 1.06 -8.09
N GLY A 231 8.40 1.58 -7.23
CA GLY A 231 7.05 1.05 -7.00
C GLY A 231 6.93 -0.02 -5.92
N VAL A 232 7.94 -0.16 -5.05
CA VAL A 232 7.83 -0.98 -3.83
C VAL A 232 6.88 -0.31 -2.85
N VAL A 233 5.94 -1.09 -2.29
CA VAL A 233 4.93 -0.60 -1.35
C VAL A 233 5.03 -1.25 0.03
N ILE A 234 5.57 -2.47 0.13
CA ILE A 234 5.80 -3.18 1.39
C ILE A 234 7.22 -3.72 1.42
N VAL A 235 7.88 -3.62 2.57
CA VAL A 235 9.13 -4.33 2.88
C VAL A 235 8.90 -5.31 4.02
N MET A 236 9.26 -6.58 3.82
CA MET A 236 9.17 -7.62 4.85
C MET A 236 10.45 -8.44 4.84
N ASN A 237 11.10 -8.58 5.99
CA ASN A 237 12.36 -9.35 6.14
C ASN A 237 13.48 -8.92 5.16
N GLY A 238 13.57 -7.61 4.86
CA GLY A 238 14.56 -7.05 3.93
C GLY A 238 14.25 -7.27 2.44
N VAL A 239 13.06 -7.79 2.11
CA VAL A 239 12.57 -7.98 0.75
C VAL A 239 11.44 -7.00 0.45
N GLY A 240 11.56 -6.25 -0.65
CA GLY A 240 10.56 -5.30 -1.12
C GLY A 240 9.55 -5.95 -2.10
N TYR A 241 8.28 -5.59 -1.97
CA TYR A 241 7.16 -6.05 -2.77
C TYR A 241 6.44 -4.87 -3.42
N THR A 242 6.12 -4.99 -4.70
CA THR A 242 5.46 -3.93 -5.49
C THR A 242 3.93 -3.93 -5.41
N SER A 243 3.35 -4.88 -4.67
CA SER A 243 1.92 -4.90 -4.35
C SER A 243 1.65 -5.62 -3.02
N ILE A 244 0.51 -5.29 -2.41
CA ILE A 244 0.02 -5.96 -1.20
C ILE A 244 -0.19 -7.46 -1.47
N ASP A 245 -0.84 -7.81 -2.60
CA ASP A 245 -1.07 -9.21 -2.98
C ASP A 245 0.22 -10.04 -3.04
N ALA A 246 1.30 -9.48 -3.59
CA ALA A 246 2.59 -10.18 -3.67
C ALA A 246 3.22 -10.38 -2.28
N ALA A 247 3.09 -9.39 -1.40
CA ALA A 247 3.55 -9.50 -0.02
C ALA A 247 2.73 -10.57 0.75
N VAL A 248 1.41 -10.59 0.59
CA VAL A 248 0.51 -11.57 1.21
C VAL A 248 0.79 -12.98 0.70
N GLU A 249 1.01 -13.18 -0.61
CA GLU A 249 1.45 -14.46 -1.18
C GLU A 249 2.80 -14.93 -0.60
N ALA A 250 3.65 -13.99 -0.20
CA ALA A 250 4.92 -14.26 0.46
C ALA A 250 4.80 -14.46 1.99
N GLY A 251 3.60 -14.29 2.57
CA GLY A 251 3.32 -14.54 3.99
C GLY A 251 3.08 -13.30 4.84
N CYS A 252 2.99 -12.10 4.25
CA CYS A 252 2.64 -10.89 4.99
C CYS A 252 1.21 -10.97 5.53
N VAL A 253 1.05 -10.74 6.84
CA VAL A 253 -0.21 -10.80 7.57
C VAL A 253 -0.67 -9.42 8.00
N ALA A 254 0.24 -8.56 8.44
CA ALA A 254 -0.08 -7.21 8.90
C ALA A 254 1.00 -6.22 8.47
N THR A 255 0.64 -4.95 8.35
CA THR A 255 1.57 -3.86 8.05
C THR A 255 1.50 -2.73 9.06
N ILE A 256 2.60 -1.98 9.17
CA ILE A 256 2.68 -0.70 9.87
C ILE A 256 3.15 0.34 8.85
N ALA A 257 2.51 1.51 8.85
CA ALA A 257 2.88 2.57 7.92
C ALA A 257 4.33 3.03 8.14
N GLY A 258 5.16 2.96 7.10
CA GLY A 258 6.51 3.51 7.11
C GLY A 258 6.55 4.93 6.53
N GLU A 259 7.72 5.58 6.55
CA GLU A 259 7.85 6.94 5.97
C GLU A 259 7.63 6.96 4.45
N GLN A 260 8.07 5.90 3.76
CA GLN A 260 7.97 5.77 2.29
C GLN A 260 7.39 4.42 1.86
N VAL A 261 7.80 3.35 2.53
CA VAL A 261 7.41 1.95 2.27
C VAL A 261 6.85 1.37 3.56
N ASP A 262 5.73 0.68 3.50
CA ASP A 262 5.12 0.06 4.69
C ASP A 262 5.95 -1.15 5.16
N GLU A 263 6.06 -1.32 6.47
CA GLU A 263 6.72 -2.48 7.06
C GLU A 263 5.71 -3.63 7.17
N GLY A 264 6.01 -4.78 6.55
CA GLY A 264 5.21 -6.00 6.59
C GLY A 264 5.69 -7.00 7.64
N TYR A 265 4.74 -7.72 8.25
CA TYR A 265 4.97 -8.67 9.33
C TYR A 265 4.28 -10.01 9.03
N GLU A 266 4.94 -11.12 9.35
CA GLU A 266 4.41 -12.48 9.12
C GLU A 266 3.30 -12.88 10.12
N THR A 267 3.18 -12.15 11.24
CA THR A 267 2.14 -12.36 12.26
C THR A 267 1.63 -11.05 12.83
N LEU A 268 0.36 -11.03 13.28
CA LEU A 268 -0.23 -9.86 13.93
C LEU A 268 0.46 -9.55 15.26
N GLU A 269 0.89 -10.57 16.01
CA GLU A 269 1.60 -10.40 17.27
C GLU A 269 2.96 -9.72 17.10
N GLU A 270 3.69 -10.00 16.01
CA GLU A 270 4.95 -9.31 15.69
C GLU A 270 4.72 -7.84 15.34
N ALA A 271 3.69 -7.54 14.54
CA ALA A 271 3.32 -6.16 14.21
C ALA A 271 2.93 -5.37 15.48
N LEU A 272 2.06 -5.92 16.33
CA LEU A 272 1.67 -5.28 17.59
C LEU A 272 2.85 -5.08 18.56
N LEU A 273 3.85 -5.96 18.52
CA LEU A 273 5.06 -5.83 19.31
C LEU A 273 5.98 -4.72 18.77
N ALA A 274 6.10 -4.61 17.44
CA ALA A 274 6.92 -3.62 16.77
C ALA A 274 6.33 -2.20 16.86
N ALA A 275 5.01 -2.06 16.68
CA ALA A 275 4.29 -0.79 16.68
C ALA A 275 4.61 0.11 17.88
N GLU A 276 4.80 1.40 17.65
CA GLU A 276 4.90 2.44 18.67
C GLU A 276 3.52 3.01 19.03
N ALA A 277 3.43 3.74 20.14
CA ALA A 277 2.16 4.34 20.54
C ALA A 277 1.74 5.42 19.52
N GLY A 278 0.52 5.31 19.01
CA GLY A 278 -0.03 6.15 17.93
C GLY A 278 0.00 5.50 16.55
N ASP A 279 0.71 4.38 16.38
CA ASP A 279 0.78 3.68 15.10
C ASP A 279 -0.54 2.98 14.76
N THR A 280 -0.74 2.76 13.46
CA THR A 280 -1.79 1.89 12.93
C THR A 280 -1.17 0.58 12.46
N VAL A 281 -1.67 -0.52 13.02
CA VAL A 281 -1.40 -1.88 12.55
C VAL A 281 -2.58 -2.30 11.67
N THR A 282 -2.32 -2.53 10.38
CA THR A 282 -3.34 -2.87 9.39
C THR A 282 -3.23 -4.35 9.02
N LEU A 283 -4.32 -5.09 9.13
CA LEU A 283 -4.37 -6.50 8.72
C LEU A 283 -4.44 -6.61 7.18
N GLN A 284 -3.74 -7.58 6.59
CA GLN A 284 -3.66 -7.80 5.14
C GLN A 284 -4.14 -9.21 4.71
N ALA A 285 -4.43 -10.07 5.69
CA ALA A 285 -4.94 -11.41 5.46
C ALA A 285 -5.71 -11.91 6.69
N ASP A 286 -6.67 -12.80 6.47
CA ASP A 286 -7.37 -13.49 7.58
C ASP A 286 -6.38 -14.33 8.39
N ILE A 287 -6.52 -14.30 9.71
CA ILE A 287 -5.64 -15.04 10.62
C ILE A 287 -6.40 -16.02 11.47
N THR A 288 -5.76 -17.14 11.78
CA THR A 288 -6.19 -18.05 12.83
C THR A 288 -5.13 -18.09 13.92
N THR A 289 -5.45 -17.57 15.11
CA THR A 289 -4.51 -17.57 16.24
C THR A 289 -4.80 -18.73 17.21
N ALA A 290 -3.77 -19.42 17.68
CA ALA A 290 -3.92 -20.47 18.68
C ALA A 290 -3.79 -19.95 20.13
N ALA A 291 -3.31 -18.71 20.28
CA ALA A 291 -3.08 -18.03 21.54
C ALA A 291 -3.91 -16.74 21.60
N MET A 292 -3.97 -16.11 22.77
CA MET A 292 -4.66 -14.82 22.92
C MET A 292 -3.73 -13.72 22.42
N ILE A 293 -4.23 -12.88 21.53
CA ILE A 293 -3.51 -11.71 21.02
C ILE A 293 -3.58 -10.59 22.05
N THR A 294 -2.45 -9.99 22.41
CA THR A 294 -2.38 -8.93 23.43
C THR A 294 -2.05 -7.60 22.78
N ILE A 295 -2.94 -6.63 22.92
CA ILE A 295 -2.70 -5.23 22.53
C ILE A 295 -2.22 -4.48 23.77
N GLY A 296 -0.89 -4.30 23.84
CA GLY A 296 -0.19 -3.76 25.02
C GLY A 296 0.29 -2.31 24.88
N LYS A 297 -0.03 -1.64 23.77
CA LYS A 297 0.36 -0.27 23.45
C LYS A 297 -0.85 0.47 22.90
N ALA A 298 -0.88 1.80 23.06
CA ALA A 298 -1.95 2.66 22.52
C ALA A 298 -1.80 2.76 20.99
N VAL A 299 -2.36 1.80 20.26
CA VAL A 299 -2.29 1.67 18.80
C VAL A 299 -3.70 1.59 18.21
N THR A 300 -3.81 1.85 16.90
CA THR A 300 -5.00 1.48 16.13
C THR A 300 -4.76 0.11 15.49
N LEU A 301 -5.60 -0.87 15.78
CA LEU A 301 -5.68 -2.11 15.02
C LEU A 301 -6.81 -1.97 13.99
N ASP A 302 -6.44 -1.85 12.72
CA ASP A 302 -7.38 -1.85 11.61
C ASP A 302 -7.47 -3.26 10.99
N LEU A 303 -8.63 -3.87 11.09
CA LEU A 303 -8.90 -5.20 10.54
C LEU A 303 -8.99 -5.18 9.00
N ASN A 304 -9.22 -4.02 8.39
CA ASN A 304 -9.12 -3.81 6.93
C ASN A 304 -9.84 -4.87 6.08
N GLY A 305 -11.02 -5.30 6.53
CA GLY A 305 -11.86 -6.30 5.86
C GLY A 305 -11.48 -7.77 6.10
N HIS A 306 -10.54 -8.05 7.00
CA HIS A 306 -10.04 -9.40 7.29
C HIS A 306 -10.48 -9.94 8.65
N ASP A 307 -10.55 -11.27 8.75
CA ASP A 307 -11.00 -11.98 9.95
C ASP A 307 -9.86 -12.31 10.93
N VAL A 308 -10.12 -12.12 12.22
CA VAL A 308 -9.32 -12.68 13.31
C VAL A 308 -10.05 -13.86 13.94
N ILE A 309 -9.58 -15.07 13.64
CA ILE A 309 -10.21 -16.33 14.04
C ILE A 309 -9.49 -16.93 15.27
N GLY A 310 -10.21 -17.08 16.38
CA GLY A 310 -9.70 -17.72 17.59
C GLY A 310 -9.66 -19.26 17.50
N GLY A 311 -8.49 -19.85 17.76
CA GLY A 311 -8.19 -21.27 17.74
C GLY A 311 -8.21 -21.95 19.12
N SER A 312 -8.44 -23.26 19.12
CA SER A 312 -9.17 -23.97 20.19
C SER A 312 -8.42 -24.47 21.43
N THR A 313 -7.19 -24.00 21.74
CA THR A 313 -6.33 -24.80 22.64
C THR A 313 -6.04 -24.30 24.06
N ASN A 314 -6.00 -23.01 24.41
CA ASN A 314 -5.73 -22.60 25.82
C ASN A 314 -6.18 -21.18 26.26
N SER A 315 -6.83 -20.39 25.39
CA SER A 315 -7.17 -18.98 25.67
C SER A 315 -8.66 -18.78 25.90
N ASN A 316 -9.00 -17.89 26.83
CA ASN A 316 -10.40 -17.52 27.13
C ASN A 316 -10.96 -16.48 26.14
N PHE A 317 -10.11 -15.70 25.47
CA PHE A 317 -10.50 -14.66 24.50
C PHE A 317 -9.62 -14.70 23.24
N VAL A 318 -10.12 -14.21 22.09
CA VAL A 318 -9.33 -14.00 20.86
C VAL A 318 -8.28 -12.92 21.11
N MET A 319 -8.72 -11.77 21.64
CA MET A 319 -7.89 -10.60 21.90
C MET A 319 -8.08 -10.09 23.33
N GLU A 320 -7.01 -9.56 23.92
CA GLU A 320 -7.07 -8.72 25.11
C GLU A 320 -6.39 -7.37 24.91
N ILE A 321 -7.00 -6.34 25.48
CA ILE A 321 -6.49 -4.97 25.47
C ILE A 321 -6.03 -4.64 26.89
N THR A 322 -4.74 -4.31 27.01
CA THR A 322 -4.06 -4.02 28.29
C THR A 322 -3.50 -2.60 28.36
N ALA A 323 -3.71 -1.79 27.31
CA ALA A 323 -3.38 -0.37 27.25
C ALA A 323 -4.64 0.46 26.93
N GLY A 324 -4.76 1.65 27.53
CA GLY A 324 -5.78 2.63 27.14
C GLY A 324 -5.37 3.36 25.85
N GLY A 325 -6.32 4.05 25.20
CA GLY A 325 -6.07 4.74 23.93
C GLY A 325 -5.91 3.80 22.74
N VAL A 326 -6.35 2.55 22.88
CA VAL A 326 -6.40 1.56 21.79
C VAL A 326 -7.68 1.76 20.99
N THR A 327 -7.55 1.73 19.67
CA THR A 327 -8.69 1.65 18.75
C THR A 327 -8.66 0.29 18.04
N VAL A 328 -9.79 -0.42 18.02
CA VAL A 328 -9.99 -1.58 17.14
C VAL A 328 -11.08 -1.20 16.14
N THR A 329 -10.73 -1.14 14.86
CA THR A 329 -11.60 -0.66 13.79
C THR A 329 -11.55 -1.60 12.60
N ASN A 330 -12.49 -1.42 11.68
CA ASN A 330 -12.45 -2.01 10.35
C ASN A 330 -12.74 -0.90 9.33
N SER A 331 -11.69 -0.42 8.65
CA SER A 331 -11.79 0.71 7.72
C SER A 331 -12.52 0.37 6.42
N VAL A 332 -12.70 -0.91 6.11
CA VAL A 332 -13.40 -1.41 4.93
C VAL A 332 -14.64 -2.18 5.38
N SER A 333 -15.79 -1.89 4.77
CA SER A 333 -17.03 -2.62 5.05
C SER A 333 -16.82 -4.11 4.78
N ALA A 334 -16.74 -4.93 5.84
CA ALA A 334 -16.75 -6.37 5.72
C ALA A 334 -18.08 -6.80 5.07
N GLU A 335 -18.04 -7.67 4.05
CA GLU A 335 -19.25 -8.37 3.62
C GLU A 335 -19.58 -9.54 4.56
N GLU A 336 -18.63 -10.06 5.33
CA GLU A 336 -18.83 -11.09 6.36
C GLU A 336 -17.74 -10.97 7.46
N GLU A 337 -18.16 -11.14 8.73
CA GLU A 337 -17.37 -11.40 9.95
C GLU A 337 -16.16 -10.44 10.21
N SER A 338 -15.59 -10.42 11.42
CA SER A 338 -14.36 -9.65 11.71
C SER A 338 -13.58 -10.27 12.86
N ILE A 339 -14.29 -10.69 13.91
CA ILE A 339 -13.73 -11.54 14.96
C ILE A 339 -14.63 -12.77 15.09
N VAL A 340 -14.04 -13.95 14.82
CA VAL A 340 -14.73 -15.24 14.84
C VAL A 340 -14.09 -16.11 15.90
N GLN A 341 -14.86 -16.68 16.81
CA GLN A 341 -14.32 -17.59 17.82
C GLN A 341 -14.90 -19.00 17.67
N ALA A 342 -14.04 -19.98 17.37
CA ALA A 342 -14.40 -21.39 17.25
C ALA A 342 -13.68 -22.25 18.32
N GLY A 343 -14.38 -22.63 19.38
CA GLY A 343 -14.02 -23.78 20.22
C GLY A 343 -13.12 -23.55 21.45
N SER A 344 -13.64 -23.33 22.66
CA SER A 344 -13.00 -23.66 23.97
C SER A 344 -14.01 -23.66 25.16
N ALA A 345 -13.64 -24.06 26.39
CA ALA A 345 -14.56 -24.23 27.53
C ALA A 345 -15.03 -22.90 28.19
N GLU A 346 -14.33 -21.80 27.95
CA GLU A 346 -14.75 -20.41 28.18
C GLU A 346 -14.33 -19.61 26.94
N ILE A 347 -15.20 -18.75 26.42
CA ILE A 347 -15.05 -18.16 25.08
C ILE A 347 -15.43 -16.70 25.15
N GLY A 348 -14.55 -15.82 24.70
CA GLY A 348 -14.96 -14.51 24.26
C GLY A 348 -14.17 -13.97 23.09
N ALA A 349 -14.70 -12.92 22.47
CA ALA A 349 -14.01 -12.28 21.35
C ALA A 349 -12.97 -11.29 21.88
N LEU A 350 -13.40 -10.35 22.74
CA LEU A 350 -12.55 -9.26 23.21
C LEU A 350 -12.61 -9.07 24.73
N ALA A 351 -11.46 -8.92 25.36
CA ALA A 351 -11.34 -8.55 26.77
C ALA A 351 -10.64 -7.19 26.94
N ILE A 352 -11.35 -6.20 27.45
CA ILE A 352 -10.80 -4.90 27.85
C ILE A 352 -10.51 -4.95 29.35
N ARG A 353 -9.22 -5.01 29.69
CA ARG A 353 -8.77 -5.24 31.07
C ARG A 353 -8.95 -3.99 31.93
N SER A 354 -8.91 -4.18 33.25
CA SER A 354 -9.11 -3.10 34.22
C SER A 354 -7.87 -2.21 34.40
N GLY A 355 -8.09 -1.02 34.96
CA GLY A 355 -7.02 -0.09 35.32
C GLY A 355 -6.53 0.79 34.17
N LEU A 356 -7.25 0.83 33.04
CA LEU A 356 -6.96 1.72 31.93
C LEU A 356 -7.57 3.09 32.21
N THR A 357 -6.79 4.15 32.02
CA THR A 357 -7.22 5.54 32.30
C THR A 357 -7.66 6.30 31.06
N GLU A 358 -7.26 5.83 29.89
CA GLU A 358 -7.68 6.36 28.60
C GLU A 358 -8.72 5.40 27.99
N GLU A 359 -9.70 5.97 27.30
CA GLU A 359 -10.79 5.23 26.68
C GLU A 359 -10.26 4.26 25.61
N VAL A 360 -10.90 3.10 25.50
CA VAL A 360 -10.71 2.15 24.40
C VAL A 360 -11.84 2.34 23.41
N THR A 361 -11.54 2.43 22.11
CA THR A 361 -12.55 2.58 21.06
C THR A 361 -12.68 1.30 20.26
N ILE A 362 -13.89 0.78 20.14
CA ILE A 362 -14.24 -0.37 19.31
C ILE A 362 -15.28 0.11 18.30
N GLU A 363 -14.94 0.11 17.02
CA GLU A 363 -15.81 0.70 16.01
C GLU A 363 -15.86 -0.09 14.70
N ASN A 364 -16.99 -0.07 14.00
CA ASN A 364 -17.14 -0.62 12.64
C ASN A 364 -16.83 -2.13 12.50
N ILE A 365 -16.79 -2.90 13.60
CA ILE A 365 -16.47 -4.34 13.56
C ILE A 365 -17.72 -5.23 13.70
N THR A 366 -17.62 -6.46 13.19
CA THR A 366 -18.58 -7.54 13.44
C THR A 366 -17.94 -8.64 14.29
N ILE A 367 -18.56 -8.97 15.41
CA ILE A 367 -18.17 -10.10 16.26
C ILE A 367 -19.16 -11.23 16.03
N LEU A 368 -18.68 -12.39 15.58
CA LEU A 368 -19.47 -13.61 15.46
C LEU A 368 -18.97 -14.70 16.42
N ILE A 369 -19.91 -15.24 17.20
CA ILE A 369 -19.67 -16.46 17.98
C ILE A 369 -20.81 -17.44 17.73
N ASP A 370 -20.56 -18.44 16.89
CA ASP A 370 -21.47 -19.57 16.69
C ASP A 370 -20.88 -20.86 17.29
N ASP A 371 -21.38 -21.27 18.45
CA ASP A 371 -20.86 -22.43 19.18
C ASP A 371 -21.91 -23.53 19.38
N ASP A 372 -21.69 -24.68 18.73
CA ASP A 372 -22.55 -25.86 18.79
C ASP A 372 -22.30 -26.76 20.02
N ARG A 373 -21.32 -26.46 20.86
CA ARG A 373 -20.95 -27.37 21.94
C ARG A 373 -21.87 -27.19 23.14
N THR A 374 -22.21 -28.33 23.75
CA THR A 374 -23.01 -28.43 24.95
C THR A 374 -22.09 -28.63 26.16
N SER A 375 -21.54 -27.53 26.69
CA SER A 375 -20.81 -27.56 27.97
C SER A 375 -21.75 -27.19 29.11
N GLU A 376 -21.79 -27.99 30.18
CA GLU A 376 -22.51 -27.66 31.42
C GLU A 376 -21.73 -26.66 32.32
N SER A 377 -20.54 -26.21 31.88
CA SER A 377 -19.68 -25.28 32.64
C SER A 377 -18.91 -24.38 31.67
N GLY A 378 -19.22 -23.07 31.67
CA GLY A 378 -18.53 -22.06 30.85
C GLY A 378 -19.45 -20.90 30.47
N ASN A 379 -18.84 -19.73 30.23
CA ASN A 379 -19.51 -18.53 29.75
C ASN A 379 -19.06 -18.21 28.32
N ILE A 380 -19.97 -17.73 27.49
CA ILE A 380 -19.68 -17.07 26.21
C ILE A 380 -19.81 -15.57 26.43
N VAL A 381 -18.84 -14.78 26.00
CA VAL A 381 -18.85 -13.32 26.14
C VAL A 381 -18.36 -12.69 24.84
N GLY A 382 -19.20 -11.92 24.14
CA GLY A 382 -18.74 -11.14 23.00
C GLY A 382 -17.61 -10.19 23.42
N ILE A 383 -17.95 -9.23 24.29
CA ILE A 383 -16.99 -8.26 24.83
C ILE A 383 -17.06 -8.23 26.36
N GLN A 384 -15.91 -8.40 27.01
CA GLN A 384 -15.75 -8.16 28.45
C GLN A 384 -15.15 -6.76 28.67
N LEU A 385 -15.86 -5.91 29.41
CA LEU A 385 -15.50 -4.52 29.68
C LEU A 385 -15.17 -4.29 31.15
N GLN A 386 -13.97 -3.80 31.43
CA GLN A 386 -13.52 -3.47 32.81
C GLN A 386 -12.87 -2.08 32.92
N SER A 387 -12.97 -1.28 31.86
CA SER A 387 -12.42 0.09 31.74
C SER A 387 -13.31 0.93 30.82
N PRO A 388 -13.18 2.28 30.80
CA PRO A 388 -13.94 3.15 29.91
C PRO A 388 -13.81 2.75 28.44
N THR A 389 -14.94 2.53 27.78
CA THR A 389 -14.99 2.03 26.40
C THR A 389 -16.07 2.73 25.57
N LEU A 390 -15.70 3.15 24.36
CA LEU A 390 -16.63 3.56 23.32
C LEU A 390 -16.85 2.39 22.35
N ILE A 391 -18.11 2.04 22.11
CA ILE A 391 -18.53 1.01 21.16
C ILE A 391 -19.46 1.68 20.15
N ASP A 392 -19.02 1.85 18.90
CA ASP A 392 -19.78 2.57 17.88
C ASP A 392 -19.91 1.77 16.58
N ASN A 393 -21.11 1.66 16.03
CA ASN A 393 -21.37 0.90 14.79
C ASN A 393 -20.82 -0.54 14.86
N VAL A 394 -21.02 -1.22 16.00
CA VAL A 394 -20.56 -2.60 16.21
C VAL A 394 -21.74 -3.56 16.08
N THR A 395 -21.50 -4.67 15.36
CA THR A 395 -22.43 -5.80 15.31
C THR A 395 -21.91 -6.94 16.19
N ILE A 396 -22.73 -7.43 17.12
CA ILE A 396 -22.44 -8.64 17.91
C ILE A 396 -23.50 -9.68 17.57
N ASP A 397 -23.11 -10.77 16.93
CA ASP A 397 -23.96 -11.92 16.69
C ASP A 397 -23.42 -13.14 17.46
N ILE A 398 -24.22 -13.65 18.40
CA ILE A 398 -23.86 -14.81 19.22
C ILE A 398 -24.98 -15.84 19.20
N SER A 399 -24.62 -17.09 18.98
CA SER A 399 -25.50 -18.26 19.02
C SER A 399 -24.80 -19.42 19.75
N ALA A 400 -25.22 -19.75 20.96
CA ALA A 400 -24.54 -20.77 21.77
C ALA A 400 -25.45 -21.58 22.70
N SER A 401 -24.96 -22.74 23.17
CA SER A 401 -25.68 -23.66 24.09
C SER A 401 -25.11 -23.73 25.52
N TYR A 402 -24.28 -22.76 25.92
CA TYR A 402 -23.54 -22.74 27.18
C TYR A 402 -24.40 -22.32 28.38
N HIS A 403 -23.86 -22.43 29.61
CA HIS A 403 -24.59 -22.04 30.82
C HIS A 403 -24.98 -20.55 30.80
N LEU A 404 -24.07 -19.68 30.35
CA LEU A 404 -24.30 -18.24 30.23
C LEU A 404 -23.77 -17.73 28.88
N VAL A 405 -24.60 -16.97 28.16
CA VAL A 405 -24.28 -16.40 26.84
C VAL A 405 -24.50 -14.89 26.90
N LEU A 406 -23.42 -14.13 26.77
CA LEU A 406 -23.39 -12.68 26.96
C LEU A 406 -22.91 -11.99 25.68
N GLY A 407 -23.64 -10.98 25.21
CA GLY A 407 -23.11 -10.05 24.21
C GLY A 407 -22.01 -9.19 24.83
N ILE A 408 -22.38 -8.45 25.88
CA ILE A 408 -21.47 -7.65 26.69
C ILE A 408 -21.52 -8.08 28.15
N LEU A 409 -20.36 -8.21 28.77
CA LEU A 409 -20.18 -8.30 30.22
C LEU A 409 -19.43 -7.05 30.71
N ALA A 410 -20.13 -6.10 31.32
CA ALA A 410 -19.54 -4.92 31.92
C ALA A 410 -19.31 -5.18 33.43
N ALA A 411 -18.06 -5.40 33.83
CA ALA A 411 -17.71 -5.84 35.17
C ALA A 411 -17.28 -4.72 36.12
N ASP A 412 -16.85 -3.56 35.60
CA ASP A 412 -16.42 -2.36 36.38
C ASP A 412 -16.12 -1.15 35.44
N GLY A 413 -16.71 -1.11 34.24
CA GLY A 413 -16.38 -0.13 33.19
C GLY A 413 -17.54 0.80 32.83
N GLU A 414 -17.22 2.03 32.42
CA GLU A 414 -18.14 2.92 31.72
C GLU A 414 -18.19 2.51 30.24
N ALA A 415 -19.38 2.34 29.67
CA ALA A 415 -19.54 2.02 28.25
C ALA A 415 -20.54 2.94 27.58
N THR A 416 -20.12 3.58 26.50
CA THR A 416 -21.02 4.26 25.55
C THR A 416 -21.19 3.36 24.33
N ILE A 417 -22.41 2.93 24.07
CA ILE A 417 -22.78 2.04 22.97
C ILE A 417 -23.69 2.81 22.03
N SER A 418 -23.22 3.12 20.82
CA SER A 418 -23.96 3.86 19.81
C SER A 418 -24.04 3.12 18.49
N ASN A 419 -25.14 3.34 17.74
CA ASN A 419 -25.33 2.84 16.37
C ASN A 419 -25.12 1.32 16.23
N SER A 420 -25.27 0.55 17.31
CA SER A 420 -24.79 -0.83 17.40
C SER A 420 -25.94 -1.83 17.36
N THR A 421 -25.68 -3.02 16.82
CA THR A 421 -26.68 -4.09 16.68
C THR A 421 -26.21 -5.36 17.39
N PHE A 422 -26.91 -5.77 18.46
CA PHE A 422 -26.60 -7.03 19.16
C PHE A 422 -27.71 -8.03 18.94
N THR A 423 -27.35 -9.23 18.48
CA THR A 423 -28.24 -10.38 18.43
C THR A 423 -27.63 -11.55 19.18
N VAL A 424 -28.14 -11.83 20.37
CA VAL A 424 -27.59 -12.85 21.28
C VAL A 424 -28.64 -13.92 21.52
N ARG A 425 -28.29 -15.18 21.24
CA ARG A 425 -29.26 -16.26 21.13
C ARG A 425 -28.79 -17.51 21.85
N GLY A 426 -29.66 -18.04 22.70
CA GLY A 426 -29.57 -19.43 23.16
C GLY A 426 -30.03 -20.37 22.05
N LYS A 427 -29.27 -21.43 21.78
CA LYS A 427 -29.67 -22.42 20.76
C LYS A 427 -30.91 -23.19 21.18
N GLU A 428 -31.68 -23.64 20.19
CA GLU A 428 -32.93 -24.38 20.42
C GLU A 428 -32.68 -25.63 21.29
N GLY A 429 -33.42 -25.73 22.40
CA GLY A 429 -33.31 -26.84 23.35
C GLY A 429 -32.17 -26.74 24.36
N SER A 430 -31.44 -25.61 24.40
CA SER A 430 -30.49 -25.32 25.47
C SER A 430 -31.19 -24.64 26.66
N ASP A 431 -30.67 -24.88 27.88
CA ASP A 431 -31.06 -24.19 29.11
C ASP A 431 -30.13 -22.99 29.41
N ALA A 432 -29.56 -22.37 28.36
CA ALA A 432 -28.65 -21.23 28.50
C ALA A 432 -29.34 -20.03 29.13
N GLU A 433 -28.66 -19.37 30.06
CA GLU A 433 -29.02 -18.01 30.47
C GLU A 433 -28.41 -17.05 29.45
N VAL A 434 -29.24 -16.21 28.82
CA VAL A 434 -28.82 -15.37 27.70
C VAL A 434 -29.05 -13.91 28.06
N HIS A 435 -28.01 -13.07 28.02
CA HIS A 435 -28.12 -11.63 28.21
C HIS A 435 -27.44 -10.90 27.05
N ALA A 436 -28.11 -9.96 26.38
CA ALA A 436 -27.40 -9.17 25.37
C ALA A 436 -26.41 -8.21 26.03
N ILE A 437 -26.81 -7.55 27.12
CA ILE A 437 -25.92 -6.74 27.97
C ILE A 437 -26.09 -7.17 29.42
N HIS A 438 -25.00 -7.52 30.09
CA HIS A 438 -24.96 -7.81 31.52
C HIS A 438 -24.01 -6.84 32.22
N ALA A 439 -24.58 -5.83 32.87
CA ALA A 439 -23.87 -4.83 33.65
C ALA A 439 -23.87 -5.22 35.13
N GLN A 440 -22.68 -5.52 35.64
CA GLN A 440 -22.43 -5.85 37.03
C GLN A 440 -22.36 -4.57 37.88
N ALA A 441 -22.29 -4.76 39.20
CA ALA A 441 -22.25 -3.69 40.19
C ALA A 441 -21.19 -2.62 39.86
N GLY A 442 -21.62 -1.39 39.60
CA GLY A 442 -20.73 -0.23 39.41
C GLY A 442 -20.47 0.18 37.96
N ALA A 443 -21.01 -0.53 36.97
CA ALA A 443 -20.88 -0.15 35.56
C ALA A 443 -21.90 0.92 35.14
N ASP A 444 -21.43 1.98 34.45
CA ASP A 444 -22.29 2.97 33.79
C ASP A 444 -22.44 2.62 32.31
N ILE A 445 -23.69 2.59 31.82
CA ILE A 445 -24.00 2.20 30.44
C ILE A 445 -24.86 3.26 29.77
N GLN A 446 -24.42 3.73 28.61
CA GLN A 446 -25.24 4.55 27.70
C GLN A 446 -25.51 3.75 26.43
N LEU A 447 -26.78 3.56 26.09
CA LEU A 447 -27.24 2.91 24.86
C LEU A 447 -27.96 3.94 24.00
N ILE A 448 -27.42 4.22 22.80
CA ILE A 448 -27.88 5.31 21.93
C ILE A 448 -28.09 4.75 20.51
N ASP A 449 -29.25 5.01 19.91
CA ASP A 449 -29.58 4.62 18.53
C ASP A 449 -29.18 3.16 18.19
N SER A 450 -29.44 2.24 19.12
CA SER A 450 -28.94 0.86 19.04
C SER A 450 -30.08 -0.16 19.05
N ALA A 451 -29.85 -1.30 18.41
CA ALA A 451 -30.82 -2.38 18.26
C ALA A 451 -30.33 -3.65 18.97
N ILE A 452 -31.05 -4.08 20.01
CA ILE A 452 -30.69 -5.21 20.85
C ILE A 452 -31.76 -6.29 20.73
N THR A 453 -31.35 -7.52 20.41
CA THR A 453 -32.20 -8.69 20.31
C THR A 453 -31.64 -9.83 21.15
N ALA A 454 -32.44 -10.38 22.08
CA ALA A 454 -32.06 -11.49 22.94
C ALA A 454 -33.10 -12.62 22.92
N THR A 455 -32.76 -13.77 22.33
CA THR A 455 -33.70 -14.91 22.18
C THR A 455 -33.18 -16.20 22.82
N GLY A 456 -34.04 -17.21 22.92
CA GLY A 456 -33.75 -18.46 23.63
C GLY A 456 -33.84 -18.26 25.15
N ASN A 457 -34.96 -17.68 25.62
CA ASN A 457 -35.14 -17.22 27.01
C ASN A 457 -34.20 -16.06 27.40
N GLY A 458 -33.80 -15.26 26.42
CA GLY A 458 -32.86 -14.16 26.62
C GLY A 458 -33.47 -12.91 27.24
N THR A 459 -32.66 -12.21 28.03
CA THR A 459 -32.94 -10.88 28.55
C THR A 459 -32.15 -9.85 27.74
N GLY A 460 -32.77 -8.74 27.37
CA GLY A 460 -32.09 -7.67 26.64
C GLY A 460 -30.95 -7.07 27.46
N VAL A 461 -31.30 -6.38 28.55
CA VAL A 461 -30.33 -5.74 29.45
C VAL A 461 -30.55 -6.22 30.88
N VAL A 462 -29.48 -6.67 31.54
CA VAL A 462 -29.43 -6.89 32.98
C VAL A 462 -28.59 -5.79 33.61
N PHE A 463 -29.19 -5.01 34.52
CA PHE A 463 -28.54 -3.87 35.17
C PHE A 463 -28.59 -3.99 36.70
N ILE A 464 -27.41 -4.11 37.32
CA ILE A 464 -27.26 -4.48 38.72
C ILE A 464 -26.63 -3.32 39.51
N GLY A 465 -27.25 -2.96 40.64
CA GLY A 465 -26.73 -1.91 41.52
C GLY A 465 -25.57 -2.39 42.40
N GLU A 466 -24.82 -1.45 42.99
CA GLU A 466 -23.61 -1.74 43.78
C GLU A 466 -23.91 -2.27 45.20
N TYR A 467 -25.06 -1.93 45.76
CA TYR A 467 -25.34 -2.10 47.18
C TYR A 467 -26.07 -3.40 47.49
N ALA A 468 -25.40 -4.34 48.15
CA ALA A 468 -26.05 -5.57 48.64
C ALA A 468 -27.14 -5.31 49.72
N ASN A 469 -27.15 -4.12 50.33
CA ASN A 469 -28.12 -3.71 51.34
C ASN A 469 -28.91 -2.48 50.87
N GLY A 470 -30.23 -2.60 50.78
CA GLY A 470 -31.09 -1.52 50.29
C GLY A 470 -31.14 -0.28 51.19
N GLU A 471 -30.97 -0.43 52.50
CA GLU A 471 -30.95 0.72 53.43
C GLU A 471 -29.63 1.52 53.31
N GLU A 472 -28.54 0.87 52.91
CA GLU A 472 -27.28 1.53 52.56
C GLU A 472 -27.43 2.31 51.24
N ALA A 473 -28.07 1.70 50.24
CA ALA A 473 -28.38 2.37 48.97
C ALA A 473 -29.21 3.65 49.20
N ILE A 474 -30.29 3.56 49.98
CA ILE A 474 -31.14 4.72 50.34
C ILE A 474 -30.31 5.84 50.98
N SER A 475 -29.35 5.48 51.85
CA SER A 475 -28.50 6.46 52.54
C SER A 475 -27.48 7.12 51.61
N ALA A 476 -27.01 6.40 50.58
CA ALA A 476 -26.07 6.92 49.59
C ALA A 476 -26.73 7.91 48.61
N GLY A 477 -27.98 7.65 48.21
CA GLY A 477 -28.73 8.48 47.26
C GLY A 477 -28.33 8.29 45.80
N SER A 478 -29.19 8.72 44.87
CA SER A 478 -29.07 8.41 43.44
C SER A 478 -27.82 8.97 42.75
N SER A 479 -27.21 10.04 43.26
CA SER A 479 -25.96 10.59 42.73
C SER A 479 -24.74 9.68 42.90
N ALA A 480 -24.85 8.59 43.66
CA ALA A 480 -23.80 7.61 43.90
C ALA A 480 -24.10 6.24 43.28
N PHE A 481 -25.16 6.13 42.47
CA PHE A 481 -25.55 4.88 41.83
C PHE A 481 -25.00 4.81 40.41
N PRO A 482 -24.70 3.60 39.90
CA PRO A 482 -24.48 3.41 38.48
C PRO A 482 -25.74 3.79 37.69
N THR A 483 -25.51 4.30 36.48
CA THR A 483 -26.53 4.82 35.57
C THR A 483 -26.63 3.97 34.30
N LEU A 484 -27.88 3.63 33.94
CA LEU A 484 -28.23 3.09 32.63
C LEU A 484 -29.09 4.12 31.90
N THR A 485 -28.60 4.66 30.79
CA THR A 485 -29.38 5.54 29.91
C THR A 485 -29.66 4.82 28.60
N ILE A 486 -30.92 4.73 28.20
CA ILE A 486 -31.38 4.15 26.93
C ILE A 486 -32.07 5.25 26.13
N THR A 487 -31.50 5.65 25.01
CA THR A 487 -31.99 6.74 24.16
C THR A 487 -32.11 6.29 22.72
N ASP A 488 -33.23 6.60 22.07
CA ASP A 488 -33.48 6.30 20.65
C ASP A 488 -33.25 4.82 20.26
N SER A 489 -33.34 3.90 21.22
CA SER A 489 -32.91 2.52 21.05
C SER A 489 -34.07 1.54 21.06
N THR A 490 -33.86 0.37 20.46
CA THR A 490 -34.84 -0.73 20.43
C THR A 490 -34.26 -1.96 21.11
N ILE A 491 -35.00 -2.53 22.07
CA ILE A 491 -34.66 -3.78 22.75
C ILE A 491 -35.82 -4.75 22.57
N VAL A 492 -35.54 -5.92 22.02
CA VAL A 492 -36.49 -7.02 21.83
C VAL A 492 -35.93 -8.27 22.50
N SER A 493 -36.74 -8.93 23.32
CA SER A 493 -36.30 -10.12 24.04
C SER A 493 -37.41 -11.15 24.27
N ASP A 494 -37.05 -12.41 24.42
CA ASP A 494 -37.99 -13.46 24.84
C ASP A 494 -38.43 -13.22 26.29
N SER A 495 -37.47 -13.11 27.21
CA SER A 495 -37.68 -12.80 28.63
C SER A 495 -37.72 -11.28 28.81
N PHE A 496 -37.21 -10.72 29.91
CA PHE A 496 -37.27 -9.29 30.18
C PHE A 496 -36.47 -8.46 29.14
N ALA A 497 -37.02 -7.35 28.67
CA ALA A 497 -36.25 -6.40 27.86
C ALA A 497 -35.22 -5.69 28.76
N LEU A 498 -35.61 -5.39 29.99
CA LEU A 498 -34.75 -4.87 31.04
C LEU A 498 -35.04 -5.56 32.38
N ALA A 499 -34.02 -6.11 33.01
CA ALA A 499 -34.11 -6.72 34.33
C ALA A 499 -33.09 -6.13 35.29
N GLY A 500 -33.50 -5.93 36.54
CA GLY A 500 -32.60 -5.70 37.66
C GLY A 500 -32.46 -6.92 38.57
N ASN A 501 -31.80 -6.74 39.72
CA ASN A 501 -31.54 -7.81 40.67
C ASN A 501 -31.94 -7.42 42.10
N GLY A 502 -32.91 -8.13 42.69
CA GLY A 502 -33.42 -7.82 44.03
C GLY A 502 -32.44 -8.03 45.18
N ALA A 503 -31.26 -8.60 44.94
CA ALA A 503 -30.18 -8.74 45.92
C ALA A 503 -29.14 -7.60 45.84
N SER A 504 -29.29 -6.68 44.88
CA SER A 504 -28.30 -5.65 44.56
C SER A 504 -28.99 -4.35 44.17
N HIS A 505 -28.78 -3.31 44.95
CA HIS A 505 -29.55 -2.07 44.95
C HIS A 505 -28.70 -0.85 44.59
N GLY A 506 -29.37 0.27 44.35
CA GLY A 506 -28.77 1.52 43.93
C GLY A 506 -28.53 1.52 42.42
N THR A 507 -29.59 1.77 41.65
CA THR A 507 -29.52 1.93 40.19
C THR A 507 -30.22 3.23 39.79
N VAL A 508 -29.70 3.95 38.82
CA VAL A 508 -30.44 5.01 38.09
C VAL A 508 -30.68 4.52 36.67
N ILE A 509 -31.93 4.52 36.22
CA ILE A 509 -32.33 4.06 34.89
C ILE A 509 -33.13 5.16 34.20
N GLU A 510 -32.69 5.58 33.02
CA GLU A 510 -33.36 6.59 32.20
C GLU A 510 -33.70 6.00 30.83
N ILE A 511 -34.98 6.02 30.45
CA ILE A 511 -35.45 5.45 29.18
C ILE A 511 -36.16 6.56 28.40
N ASN A 512 -35.53 6.98 27.31
CA ASN A 512 -35.91 8.14 26.51
C ASN A 512 -36.15 7.73 25.06
N ASN A 513 -37.33 8.05 24.52
CA ASN A 513 -37.68 7.83 23.11
C ASN A 513 -37.35 6.42 22.57
N SER A 514 -37.48 5.39 23.42
CA SER A 514 -36.99 4.05 23.13
C SER A 514 -38.12 3.03 23.10
N THR A 515 -37.89 1.88 22.48
CA THR A 515 -38.85 0.77 22.43
C THR A 515 -38.29 -0.46 23.11
N LEU A 516 -38.94 -0.95 24.16
CA LEU A 516 -38.57 -2.17 24.88
C LEU A 516 -39.71 -3.18 24.80
N THR A 517 -39.44 -4.35 24.22
CA THR A 517 -40.44 -5.40 24.01
C THR A 517 -39.96 -6.73 24.57
N SER A 518 -40.76 -7.33 25.43
CA SER A 518 -40.65 -8.72 25.87
C SER A 518 -41.77 -9.56 25.25
N GLU A 519 -41.46 -10.75 24.75
CA GLU A 519 -42.46 -11.64 24.16
C GLU A 519 -43.13 -12.57 25.19
N LEU A 520 -42.40 -13.01 26.22
CA LEU A 520 -42.82 -14.07 27.14
C LEU A 520 -42.81 -13.67 28.63
N ALA A 521 -42.36 -12.46 28.97
CA ALA A 521 -42.27 -11.98 30.35
C ALA A 521 -42.69 -10.51 30.49
N ALA A 522 -42.54 -9.94 31.68
CA ALA A 522 -42.67 -8.50 31.84
C ALA A 522 -41.62 -7.78 30.96
N ALA A 523 -41.95 -6.64 30.35
CA ALA A 523 -40.95 -5.91 29.56
C ALA A 523 -39.82 -5.40 30.47
N ILE A 524 -40.20 -4.82 31.62
CA ILE A 524 -39.25 -4.36 32.63
C ILE A 524 -39.54 -5.07 33.96
N TYR A 525 -38.51 -5.68 34.54
CA TYR A 525 -38.52 -6.24 35.89
C TYR A 525 -37.59 -5.44 36.79
N HIS A 526 -38.15 -4.69 37.74
CA HIS A 526 -37.43 -3.79 38.64
C HIS A 526 -37.54 -4.25 40.11
N PRO A 527 -36.76 -5.27 40.52
CA PRO A 527 -36.82 -5.85 41.86
C PRO A 527 -35.96 -5.13 42.92
N GLN A 528 -35.11 -4.19 42.52
CA GLN A 528 -34.15 -3.51 43.38
C GLN A 528 -34.61 -2.10 43.79
N TYR A 529 -34.07 -1.56 44.89
CA TYR A 529 -34.18 -0.13 45.13
C TYR A 529 -33.29 0.64 44.14
N GLY A 530 -33.87 1.61 43.47
CA GLY A 530 -33.24 2.47 42.48
C GLY A 530 -34.26 3.49 41.98
N GLU A 531 -33.84 4.39 41.10
CA GLU A 531 -34.71 5.35 40.43
C GLU A 531 -34.81 4.97 38.95
N MET A 532 -36.03 4.97 38.41
CA MET A 532 -36.29 4.75 36.99
C MET A 532 -37.21 5.83 36.44
N THR A 533 -36.77 6.50 35.37
CA THR A 533 -37.57 7.52 34.67
C THR A 533 -37.84 7.09 33.25
N ILE A 534 -39.10 7.17 32.83
CA ILE A 534 -39.56 6.83 31.48
C ILE A 534 -40.14 8.07 30.81
N VAL A 535 -39.59 8.40 29.63
CA VAL A 535 -39.98 9.54 28.80
C VAL A 535 -40.19 9.07 27.37
N ASN A 536 -41.37 9.35 26.81
CA ASN A 536 -41.73 9.13 25.40
C ASN A 536 -41.38 7.74 24.85
N SER A 537 -41.42 6.70 25.68
CA SER A 537 -40.95 5.35 25.32
C SER A 537 -42.10 4.36 25.21
N ASN A 538 -41.93 3.32 24.38
CA ASN A 538 -42.91 2.25 24.15
C ASN A 538 -42.44 0.96 24.81
N ILE A 539 -43.14 0.54 25.86
CA ILE A 539 -42.78 -0.61 26.69
C ILE A 539 -43.87 -1.68 26.55
N THR A 540 -43.53 -2.89 26.11
CA THR A 540 -44.51 -3.96 25.85
C THR A 540 -44.05 -5.30 26.40
N GLY A 541 -44.88 -5.99 27.18
CA GLY A 541 -44.59 -7.33 27.72
C GLY A 541 -45.85 -8.02 28.23
N THR A 542 -45.76 -9.23 28.79
CA THR A 542 -46.93 -9.90 29.42
C THR A 542 -47.51 -9.04 30.53
N SER A 543 -46.64 -8.43 31.32
CA SER A 543 -46.86 -7.14 31.98
C SER A 543 -45.94 -6.09 31.35
N GLY A 544 -46.34 -4.82 31.38
CA GLY A 544 -45.44 -3.77 30.89
C GLY A 544 -44.23 -3.61 31.81
N ILE A 545 -44.49 -3.32 33.09
CA ILE A 545 -43.47 -3.11 34.12
C ILE A 545 -43.91 -3.79 35.41
N GLU A 546 -43.05 -4.60 36.01
CA GLU A 546 -43.22 -5.08 37.39
C GLU A 546 -42.19 -4.44 38.33
N VAL A 547 -42.69 -3.70 39.32
CA VAL A 547 -41.90 -2.95 40.30
C VAL A 547 -42.04 -3.63 41.66
N ARG A 548 -40.92 -4.12 42.21
CA ARG A 548 -40.91 -4.80 43.53
C ARG A 548 -40.11 -4.06 44.61
N ALA A 549 -39.29 -3.10 44.20
CA ALA A 549 -38.66 -2.07 45.03
C ALA A 549 -38.30 -0.87 44.11
N GLY A 550 -37.91 0.27 44.69
CA GLY A 550 -37.46 1.44 43.93
C GLY A 550 -38.54 2.47 43.64
N ILE A 551 -38.16 3.54 42.95
CA ILE A 551 -38.99 4.69 42.60
C ILE A 551 -39.06 4.75 41.08
N VAL A 552 -40.27 4.61 40.54
CA VAL A 552 -40.52 4.61 39.10
C VAL A 552 -41.38 5.81 38.72
N THR A 553 -40.90 6.64 37.80
CA THR A 553 -41.62 7.80 37.28
C THR A 553 -41.91 7.63 35.79
N VAL A 554 -43.20 7.68 35.43
CA VAL A 554 -43.66 7.65 34.03
C VAL A 554 -44.18 9.04 33.67
N THR A 555 -43.47 9.71 32.76
CA THR A 555 -43.81 11.08 32.34
C THR A 555 -44.63 11.12 31.06
N SER A 556 -44.30 10.27 30.09
CA SER A 556 -44.97 10.13 28.79
C SER A 556 -44.58 8.79 28.14
N GLY A 557 -45.20 8.45 27.01
CA GLY A 557 -45.00 7.18 26.31
C GLY A 557 -46.17 6.20 26.47
N THR A 558 -45.96 4.95 26.03
CA THR A 558 -46.98 3.89 26.04
C THR A 558 -46.44 2.66 26.74
N ILE A 559 -47.16 2.15 27.73
CA ILE A 559 -46.84 0.92 28.44
C ILE A 559 -47.98 -0.07 28.19
N THR A 560 -47.66 -1.25 27.64
CA THR A 560 -48.65 -2.23 27.20
C THR A 560 -48.37 -3.60 27.81
N ALA A 561 -49.38 -4.14 28.47
CA ALA A 561 -49.44 -5.53 28.91
C ALA A 561 -50.24 -6.36 27.91
N THR A 562 -49.66 -7.46 27.45
CA THR A 562 -50.25 -8.40 26.49
C THR A 562 -50.83 -9.65 27.16
N GLY A 563 -50.54 -9.87 28.45
CA GLY A 563 -51.04 -11.02 29.19
C GLY A 563 -52.57 -11.05 29.26
N ASP A 564 -53.16 -12.12 28.72
CA ASP A 564 -54.60 -12.41 28.78
C ASP A 564 -54.81 -13.93 28.94
N PRO A 565 -55.44 -14.40 30.05
CA PRO A 565 -56.09 -13.62 31.11
C PRO A 565 -55.10 -12.98 32.09
N PHE A 566 -55.60 -12.04 32.90
CA PHE A 566 -54.87 -11.51 34.05
C PHE A 566 -54.55 -12.63 35.04
N ALA A 567 -53.30 -12.68 35.50
CA ALA A 567 -52.81 -13.64 36.50
C ALA A 567 -51.83 -12.95 37.47
N SER A 568 -51.88 -13.34 38.74
CA SER A 568 -51.00 -12.80 39.79
C SER A 568 -50.89 -13.78 40.95
N ASP A 569 -49.74 -14.45 41.08
CA ASP A 569 -49.48 -15.47 42.09
C ASP A 569 -48.13 -15.23 42.81
N PRO A 570 -48.04 -15.47 44.13
CA PRO A 570 -46.80 -15.29 44.86
C PRO A 570 -45.73 -16.30 44.43
N ASN A 571 -44.52 -15.83 44.20
CA ASN A 571 -43.36 -16.65 43.86
C ASN A 571 -42.14 -16.31 44.73
N GLY A 572 -41.08 -17.10 44.59
CA GLY A 572 -39.81 -16.86 45.27
C GLY A 572 -38.79 -16.04 44.45
N ASN A 573 -38.95 -15.99 43.12
CA ASN A 573 -38.10 -15.26 42.19
C ASN A 573 -38.87 -14.98 40.87
N GLY A 574 -38.47 -13.95 40.13
CA GLY A 574 -39.07 -13.52 38.85
C GLY A 574 -40.35 -12.70 39.00
N SER A 575 -40.97 -12.33 37.88
CA SER A 575 -42.25 -11.61 37.83
C SER A 575 -43.40 -12.48 38.34
N THR A 576 -44.37 -11.85 39.00
CA THR A 576 -45.55 -12.49 39.58
C THR A 576 -46.83 -12.20 38.82
N THR A 577 -46.83 -11.14 38.01
CA THR A 577 -48.05 -10.58 37.41
C THR A 577 -47.99 -10.64 35.89
N ASP A 578 -49.08 -11.08 35.27
CA ASP A 578 -49.36 -10.95 33.84
C ASP A 578 -50.65 -10.15 33.61
N GLY A 579 -50.67 -9.35 32.54
CA GLY A 579 -51.84 -8.55 32.13
C GLY A 579 -51.96 -7.19 32.80
N ALA A 580 -50.95 -6.76 33.56
CA ALA A 580 -50.88 -5.44 34.16
C ALA A 580 -49.88 -4.53 33.43
N ALA A 581 -50.32 -3.36 32.95
CA ALA A 581 -49.39 -2.42 32.30
C ALA A 581 -48.29 -1.99 33.27
N ILE A 582 -48.66 -1.65 34.51
CA ILE A 582 -47.73 -1.54 35.64
C ILE A 582 -48.25 -2.37 36.81
N ALA A 583 -47.41 -3.26 37.32
CA ALA A 583 -47.61 -4.05 38.52
C ALA A 583 -46.68 -3.56 39.64
N LEU A 584 -47.22 -3.01 40.72
CA LEU A 584 -46.50 -2.61 41.93
C LEU A 584 -46.68 -3.69 43.00
N VAL A 585 -45.75 -4.64 43.06
CA VAL A 585 -45.85 -5.82 43.91
C VAL A 585 -44.59 -5.95 44.77
N GLN A 586 -44.60 -5.25 45.91
CA GLN A 586 -43.48 -5.23 46.85
C GLN A 586 -43.08 -6.66 47.27
N HIS A 587 -41.79 -6.98 47.17
CA HIS A 587 -41.26 -8.29 47.60
C HIS A 587 -40.96 -8.30 49.12
N THR A 588 -40.33 -9.38 49.57
CA THR A 588 -39.68 -9.53 50.88
C THR A 588 -38.54 -8.54 51.15
N THR A 589 -38.11 -7.73 50.17
CA THR A 589 -37.13 -6.66 50.39
C THR A 589 -37.69 -5.58 51.33
N GLN A 590 -39.01 -5.34 51.30
CA GLN A 590 -39.70 -4.34 52.13
C GLN A 590 -39.06 -2.93 52.03
N LEU A 591 -38.43 -2.64 50.89
CA LEU A 591 -37.84 -1.33 50.59
C LEU A 591 -38.92 -0.36 50.08
N PRO A 592 -38.64 0.95 50.04
CA PRO A 592 -39.49 1.92 49.36
C PRO A 592 -39.84 1.42 47.96
N THR A 593 -41.13 1.46 47.63
CA THR A 593 -41.65 1.01 46.34
C THR A 593 -42.69 2.02 45.90
N GLU A 594 -42.31 2.87 44.96
CA GLU A 594 -43.10 4.00 44.52
C GLU A 594 -43.30 3.95 43.01
N VAL A 595 -44.53 4.18 42.57
CA VAL A 595 -44.82 4.51 41.17
C VAL A 595 -45.54 5.85 41.12
N THR A 596 -44.97 6.76 40.34
CA THR A 596 -45.55 8.06 40.00
C THR A 596 -45.84 8.10 38.49
N VAL A 597 -47.07 8.38 38.12
CA VAL A 597 -47.49 8.54 36.71
C VAL A 597 -48.03 9.94 36.53
N THR A 598 -47.29 10.78 35.78
CA THR A 598 -47.70 12.15 35.44
C THR A 598 -48.27 12.25 34.03
N GLY A 599 -48.02 11.26 33.18
CA GLY A 599 -48.53 11.21 31.80
C GLY A 599 -48.25 9.86 31.13
N GLY A 600 -48.66 9.73 29.86
CA GLY A 600 -48.54 8.49 29.08
C GLY A 600 -49.82 7.65 29.00
N THR A 601 -49.75 6.51 28.31
CA THR A 601 -50.87 5.59 28.10
C THR A 601 -50.51 4.20 28.62
N LEU A 602 -51.32 3.67 29.54
CA LEU A 602 -51.14 2.35 30.16
C LEU A 602 -52.24 1.42 29.66
N ASN A 603 -51.88 0.37 28.93
CA ASN A 603 -52.80 -0.60 28.33
C ASN A 603 -52.62 -1.97 28.97
N GLY A 604 -53.71 -2.61 29.40
CA GLY A 604 -53.68 -3.98 29.91
C GLY A 604 -55.05 -4.40 30.38
N ILE A 605 -55.23 -5.66 30.80
CA ILE A 605 -56.45 -6.04 31.53
C ILE A 605 -56.53 -5.20 32.81
N ARG A 606 -55.37 -5.01 33.46
CA ARG A 606 -55.18 -3.98 34.47
C ARG A 606 -54.24 -2.92 33.91
N ALA A 607 -54.68 -1.67 33.87
CA ALA A 607 -53.78 -0.57 33.54
C ALA A 607 -52.79 -0.32 34.69
N PHE A 608 -53.23 -0.52 35.93
CA PHE A 608 -52.37 -0.42 37.11
C PHE A 608 -52.82 -1.44 38.17
N TYR A 609 -51.86 -2.15 38.75
CA TYR A 609 -52.13 -3.19 39.73
C TYR A 609 -51.17 -3.10 40.91
N GLN A 610 -51.70 -2.97 42.13
CA GLN A 610 -50.93 -3.10 43.35
C GLN A 610 -51.48 -4.22 44.23
N ALA A 611 -50.59 -5.08 44.73
CA ALA A 611 -50.94 -6.14 45.69
C ALA A 611 -49.84 -6.44 46.69
N ASN A 612 -50.21 -7.06 47.81
CA ASN A 612 -49.32 -7.55 48.88
C ASN A 612 -49.21 -9.09 48.82
N LEU A 613 -48.66 -9.60 47.73
CA LEU A 613 -48.57 -11.04 47.50
C LEU A 613 -47.69 -11.76 48.54
N GLN A 614 -46.71 -11.08 49.14
CA GLN A 614 -45.82 -11.66 50.15
C GLN A 614 -46.39 -11.61 51.57
N GLY A 615 -47.57 -11.02 51.79
CA GLY A 615 -48.14 -10.86 53.13
C GLY A 615 -47.26 -10.01 54.04
N ASN A 616 -46.60 -9.00 53.47
CA ASN A 616 -45.78 -8.02 54.19
C ASN A 616 -46.61 -7.31 55.27
N ASP A 617 -45.94 -6.93 56.35
CA ASP A 617 -46.58 -6.29 57.49
C ASP A 617 -46.90 -4.80 57.24
N ALA A 618 -47.60 -4.18 58.19
CA ALA A 618 -48.02 -2.78 58.07
C ALA A 618 -46.84 -1.80 57.88
N ALA A 619 -45.67 -2.07 58.47
CA ALA A 619 -44.51 -1.18 58.37
C ALA A 619 -43.89 -1.22 56.97
N ALA A 620 -43.83 -2.41 56.36
CA ALA A 620 -43.43 -2.56 54.97
C ALA A 620 -44.43 -1.92 54.00
N LEU A 621 -45.73 -2.06 54.27
CA LEU A 621 -46.78 -1.43 53.47
C LEU A 621 -46.72 0.10 53.54
N GLU A 622 -46.32 0.72 54.66
CA GLU A 622 -46.15 2.18 54.76
C GLU A 622 -45.11 2.73 53.77
N LYS A 623 -44.13 1.93 53.37
CA LYS A 623 -43.08 2.30 52.40
C LYS A 623 -43.55 2.24 50.93
N ILE A 624 -44.76 1.73 50.68
CA ILE A 624 -45.36 1.71 49.34
C ILE A 624 -46.05 3.05 49.07
N ALA A 625 -45.74 3.70 47.95
CA ALA A 625 -46.40 4.91 47.49
C ALA A 625 -46.94 4.74 46.06
N ILE A 626 -48.11 5.31 45.80
CA ILE A 626 -48.74 5.31 44.49
C ILE A 626 -49.20 6.74 44.25
N ASN A 627 -48.74 7.35 43.15
CA ASN A 627 -49.10 8.71 42.78
C ASN A 627 -49.58 8.74 41.33
N LEU A 628 -50.89 8.54 41.12
CA LEU A 628 -51.50 8.65 39.79
C LEU A 628 -52.02 10.08 39.61
N GLN A 629 -51.19 10.91 38.97
CA GLN A 629 -51.39 12.36 38.79
C GLN A 629 -51.86 12.71 37.38
N GLY A 630 -51.64 11.83 36.40
CA GLY A 630 -52.04 12.01 35.01
C GLY A 630 -52.03 10.70 34.23
N GLY A 631 -52.15 10.78 32.91
CA GLY A 631 -52.11 9.64 31.99
C GLY A 631 -53.47 9.03 31.64
N THR A 632 -53.44 8.07 30.72
CA THR A 632 -54.60 7.34 30.19
C THR A 632 -54.51 5.87 30.59
N TYR A 633 -55.49 5.37 31.34
CA TYR A 633 -55.51 4.02 31.90
C TYR A 633 -56.55 3.16 31.17
N ASN A 634 -56.08 2.32 30.26
CA ASN A 634 -56.88 1.41 29.44
C ASN A 634 -56.91 0.01 30.07
N GLY A 635 -57.61 -0.12 31.20
CA GLY A 635 -57.77 -1.33 31.98
C GLY A 635 -58.15 -1.01 33.42
N GLU A 636 -58.41 -2.04 34.23
CA GLU A 636 -58.73 -1.87 35.65
C GLU A 636 -57.55 -1.23 36.41
N VAL A 637 -57.86 -0.34 37.35
CA VAL A 637 -56.89 0.20 38.32
C VAL A 637 -57.24 -0.31 39.70
N TYR A 638 -56.35 -1.13 40.25
CA TYR A 638 -56.58 -1.88 41.49
C TYR A 638 -55.43 -1.70 42.48
N SER A 639 -55.77 -1.52 43.75
CA SER A 639 -54.85 -1.64 44.88
C SER A 639 -55.49 -2.47 45.99
N GLU A 640 -54.71 -3.36 46.59
CA GLU A 640 -55.18 -4.19 47.70
C GLU A 640 -55.18 -3.41 49.03
N ASN A 641 -54.16 -2.58 49.27
CA ASN A 641 -53.88 -2.03 50.60
C ASN A 641 -53.66 -0.51 50.62
N LYS A 642 -53.75 0.18 49.48
CA LYS A 642 -53.64 1.62 49.39
C LYS A 642 -54.96 2.23 48.99
N THR A 643 -55.18 3.43 49.48
CA THR A 643 -56.32 4.28 49.21
C THR A 643 -55.80 5.70 49.01
N GLY A 644 -56.58 6.57 48.39
CA GLY A 644 -56.22 7.98 48.24
C GLY A 644 -55.03 8.27 47.31
N TYR A 645 -54.76 7.42 46.33
CA TYR A 645 -53.59 7.49 45.46
C TYR A 645 -53.86 8.11 44.07
N ILE A 646 -55.12 8.38 43.75
CA ILE A 646 -55.54 9.01 42.50
C ILE A 646 -55.83 10.49 42.72
N THR A 647 -55.14 11.35 41.97
CA THR A 647 -55.33 12.82 41.96
C THR A 647 -55.54 13.39 40.56
N GLY A 648 -55.27 12.62 39.50
CA GLY A 648 -55.50 13.03 38.11
C GLY A 648 -55.48 11.85 37.13
N GLY A 649 -55.74 12.12 35.85
CA GLY A 649 -55.77 11.11 34.78
C GLY A 649 -57.19 10.70 34.33
N GLN A 650 -57.24 9.82 33.33
CA GLN A 650 -58.49 9.28 32.75
C GLN A 650 -58.48 7.75 32.68
N TYR A 651 -59.57 7.11 33.11
CA TYR A 651 -59.63 5.68 33.39
C TYR A 651 -60.75 4.99 32.60
N ARG A 652 -60.45 3.88 31.92
CA ARG A 652 -61.47 3.15 31.14
C ARG A 652 -62.54 2.54 32.05
N ASP A 653 -62.10 1.94 33.15
CA ASP A 653 -62.94 1.38 34.20
C ASP A 653 -62.91 2.31 35.40
N LEU A 654 -64.04 2.45 36.12
CA LEU A 654 -64.13 3.30 37.30
C LEU A 654 -63.27 2.70 38.43
N PRO A 655 -62.24 3.40 38.91
CA PRO A 655 -61.51 2.98 40.11
C PRO A 655 -62.41 2.91 41.35
N ALA A 656 -61.99 2.15 42.36
CA ALA A 656 -62.69 2.09 43.65
C ALA A 656 -62.83 3.49 44.27
N GLU A 657 -63.91 3.75 45.00
CA GLU A 657 -64.20 5.07 45.58
C GLU A 657 -63.09 5.55 46.54
N ASP A 658 -62.52 4.62 47.30
CA ASP A 658 -61.40 4.89 48.22
C ASP A 658 -60.04 5.00 47.51
N ALA A 659 -59.94 4.73 46.20
CA ALA A 659 -58.71 4.95 45.43
C ALA A 659 -58.42 6.45 45.21
N PHE A 660 -59.45 7.29 45.20
CA PHE A 660 -59.31 8.74 45.03
C PHE A 660 -58.88 9.41 46.33
N LEU A 661 -57.94 10.36 46.24
CA LEU A 661 -57.55 11.17 47.39
C LEU A 661 -58.77 11.94 47.91
N GLU A 662 -58.84 12.19 49.23
CA GLU A 662 -59.93 12.97 49.82
C GLU A 662 -60.07 14.30 49.06
N GLY A 663 -61.30 14.60 48.62
CA GLY A 663 -61.56 15.75 47.77
C GLY A 663 -61.53 15.47 46.27
N TYR A 664 -61.34 14.22 45.83
CA TYR A 664 -61.37 13.80 44.42
C TYR A 664 -62.37 12.66 44.17
N ALA A 665 -62.88 12.58 42.95
CA ALA A 665 -63.74 11.49 42.48
C ALA A 665 -63.58 11.27 40.96
N GLY A 666 -63.83 10.05 40.50
CA GLY A 666 -63.86 9.72 39.07
C GLY A 666 -65.27 9.89 38.51
N GLU A 667 -65.44 10.76 37.52
CA GLU A 667 -66.72 10.96 36.86
C GLU A 667 -66.66 10.59 35.38
N LEU A 668 -67.70 9.91 34.90
CA LEU A 668 -67.76 9.43 33.53
C LEU A 668 -67.88 10.60 32.55
N PHE A 669 -66.86 10.76 31.72
CA PHE A 669 -66.74 11.77 30.70
C PHE A 669 -66.10 11.20 29.42
N ASN A 670 -66.79 11.30 28.29
CA ASN A 670 -66.32 10.83 26.97
C ASN A 670 -65.77 9.39 26.94
N GLY A 671 -66.43 8.48 27.66
CA GLY A 671 -66.08 7.05 27.67
C GLY A 671 -64.90 6.69 28.59
N TYR A 672 -64.43 7.63 29.40
CA TYR A 672 -63.48 7.42 30.48
C TYR A 672 -64.01 8.03 31.78
N TYR A 673 -63.61 7.53 32.92
CA TYR A 673 -63.78 8.19 34.20
C TYR A 673 -62.62 9.15 34.38
N VAL A 674 -62.89 10.45 34.35
CA VAL A 674 -61.89 11.50 34.52
C VAL A 674 -61.90 11.94 35.98
N VAL A 675 -60.73 12.09 36.56
CA VAL A 675 -60.58 12.53 37.96
C VAL A 675 -60.90 14.01 38.05
N VAL A 676 -61.80 14.36 38.96
CA VAL A 676 -62.19 15.74 39.26
C VAL A 676 -62.20 15.96 40.77
N GLU A 677 -62.13 17.22 41.21
CA GLU A 677 -62.39 17.56 42.61
C GLU A 677 -63.86 17.25 42.96
N SER A 678 -64.08 16.53 44.06
CA SER A 678 -65.38 16.06 44.54
C SER A 678 -66.28 17.25 44.88
N GLY A 679 -67.26 17.53 44.03
CA GLY A 679 -68.37 18.45 44.29
C GLY A 679 -69.65 17.71 44.67
N GLU A 680 -70.59 18.37 45.36
CA GLU A 680 -71.90 17.80 45.62
C GLU A 680 -72.64 17.55 44.29
N ALA A 681 -73.21 16.35 44.11
CA ALA A 681 -74.15 16.10 43.02
C ALA A 681 -75.38 17.00 43.21
N GLY A 682 -75.43 18.12 42.49
CA GLY A 682 -76.52 19.10 42.59
C GLY A 682 -77.88 18.53 42.17
N ASP A 683 -78.96 19.19 42.60
CA ASP A 683 -80.32 18.86 42.16
C ASP A 683 -80.40 18.88 40.62
N THR A 684 -81.07 17.89 40.02
CA THR A 684 -81.31 17.76 38.57
C THR A 684 -81.77 19.06 37.90
N ALA A 685 -82.50 19.92 38.62
CA ALA A 685 -82.92 21.23 38.13
C ALA A 685 -81.78 22.27 38.08
N ASP A 686 -80.90 22.25 39.09
CA ASP A 686 -79.76 23.17 39.20
C ASP A 686 -78.68 22.79 38.18
N LEU A 687 -78.37 21.49 38.03
CA LEU A 687 -77.45 21.00 37.02
C LEU A 687 -77.92 21.33 35.59
N LEU A 688 -79.23 21.26 35.30
CA LEU A 688 -79.75 21.65 33.98
C LEU A 688 -79.52 23.13 33.68
N ALA A 689 -79.71 24.01 34.68
CA ALA A 689 -79.44 25.43 34.54
C ALA A 689 -77.94 25.69 34.30
N MET A 690 -77.08 25.01 35.05
CA MET A 690 -75.62 25.12 34.91
C MET A 690 -75.09 24.61 33.57
N ARG A 691 -75.64 23.51 33.02
CA ARG A 691 -75.28 23.02 31.66
C ARG A 691 -75.65 24.03 30.59
N LEU A 692 -76.86 24.60 30.68
CA LEU A 692 -77.34 25.62 29.74
C LEU A 692 -76.48 26.90 29.81
N GLU A 693 -76.08 27.28 31.01
CA GLU A 693 -75.19 28.41 31.26
C GLU A 693 -73.78 28.12 30.74
N ALA A 694 -73.20 26.96 31.03
CA ALA A 694 -71.91 26.53 30.51
C ALA A 694 -71.86 26.50 28.97
N GLN A 695 -72.89 25.97 28.32
CA GLN A 695 -72.97 26.01 26.85
C GLN A 695 -73.15 27.43 26.32
N ALA A 696 -73.88 28.30 27.03
CA ALA A 696 -73.98 29.71 26.66
C ALA A 696 -72.63 30.43 26.80
N ASP A 697 -71.88 30.12 27.85
CA ASP A 697 -70.57 30.69 28.12
C ASP A 697 -69.55 30.25 27.08
N VAL A 698 -69.49 28.97 26.68
CA VAL A 698 -68.59 28.51 25.60
C VAL A 698 -68.91 29.22 24.28
N ARG A 699 -70.20 29.35 23.94
CA ARG A 699 -70.62 30.11 22.73
C ARG A 699 -70.21 31.57 22.83
N LEU A 700 -70.40 32.19 23.99
CA LEU A 700 -70.06 33.60 24.21
C LEU A 700 -68.54 33.82 24.23
N TYR A 701 -67.78 32.84 24.72
CA TYR A 701 -66.32 32.83 24.76
C TYR A 701 -65.73 32.75 23.34
N ALA A 702 -66.21 31.82 22.51
CA ALA A 702 -65.85 31.77 21.10
C ALA A 702 -66.12 33.12 20.39
N VAL A 703 -67.27 33.74 20.64
CA VAL A 703 -67.61 35.06 20.08
C VAL A 703 -66.70 36.17 20.62
N ALA A 704 -66.30 36.12 21.90
CA ALA A 704 -65.39 37.09 22.50
C ALA A 704 -63.97 37.01 21.89
N LEU A 705 -63.55 35.80 21.48
CA LEU A 705 -62.32 35.56 20.69
C LEU A 705 -62.47 35.93 19.21
N GLY A 706 -63.65 36.43 18.81
CA GLY A 706 -63.95 36.83 17.43
C GLY A 706 -64.33 35.66 16.51
N LEU A 707 -64.50 34.45 17.04
CA LEU A 707 -64.90 33.27 16.28
C LEU A 707 -66.42 33.25 16.07
N ASN A 708 -66.85 32.84 14.89
CA ASN A 708 -68.26 32.62 14.61
C ASN A 708 -68.64 31.18 15.02
N TRP A 709 -69.56 31.04 15.98
CA TRP A 709 -69.99 29.73 16.49
C TRP A 709 -70.49 28.79 15.39
N ALA A 710 -71.16 29.31 14.35
CA ALA A 710 -71.65 28.49 13.24
C ALA A 710 -70.53 27.84 12.42
N ASP A 711 -69.32 28.42 12.43
CA ASP A 711 -68.16 27.96 11.68
C ASP A 711 -67.30 26.99 12.51
N VAL A 712 -67.23 27.19 13.83
CA VAL A 712 -66.39 26.37 14.75
C VAL A 712 -67.15 25.20 15.38
N SER A 713 -68.49 25.25 15.45
CA SER A 713 -69.30 24.17 16.07
C SER A 713 -69.35 22.86 15.27
N GLY A 714 -68.79 22.84 14.05
CA GLY A 714 -68.59 21.63 13.25
C GLY A 714 -67.21 21.00 13.40
N ASP A 715 -66.29 21.64 14.11
CA ASP A 715 -64.99 21.07 14.47
C ASP A 715 -65.20 19.86 15.38
N ALA A 716 -64.51 18.75 15.11
CA ALA A 716 -64.80 17.48 15.76
C ALA A 716 -64.55 17.53 17.28
N ASP A 717 -63.50 18.23 17.70
CA ASP A 717 -63.07 18.31 19.09
C ASP A 717 -63.94 19.31 19.86
N ILE A 718 -64.22 20.48 19.26
CA ILE A 718 -65.18 21.44 19.84
C ILE A 718 -66.56 20.82 19.93
N ALA A 719 -67.04 20.15 18.88
CA ALA A 719 -68.38 19.54 18.87
C ALA A 719 -68.50 18.43 19.91
N ALA A 720 -67.47 17.58 20.05
CA ALA A 720 -67.43 16.53 21.06
C ALA A 720 -67.40 17.11 22.48
N ALA A 721 -66.48 18.05 22.76
CA ALA A 721 -66.35 18.68 24.07
C ALA A 721 -67.61 19.48 24.46
N TYR A 722 -68.19 20.20 23.51
CA TYR A 722 -69.41 21.00 23.71
C TYR A 722 -70.66 20.13 23.89
N ALA A 723 -70.75 18.98 23.22
CA ALA A 723 -71.81 18.02 23.43
C ALA A 723 -71.72 17.36 24.82
N ALA A 724 -70.50 17.14 25.32
CA ALA A 724 -70.26 16.52 26.61
C ALA A 724 -70.76 17.36 27.81
N ILE A 725 -70.88 18.70 27.65
CA ILE A 725 -71.53 19.58 28.64
C ILE A 725 -72.98 19.16 28.89
N ASN A 726 -73.72 18.75 27.87
CA ASN A 726 -75.14 18.38 28.03
C ASN A 726 -75.33 17.08 28.82
N THR A 727 -74.31 16.24 28.84
CA THR A 727 -74.31 14.95 29.53
C THR A 727 -73.65 15.00 30.91
N ALA A 728 -73.04 16.14 31.28
CA ALA A 728 -72.25 16.33 32.50
C ALA A 728 -73.06 16.19 33.79
N THR A 729 -72.77 15.21 34.64
CA THR A 729 -73.64 14.80 35.76
C THR A 729 -73.45 15.56 37.08
N SER A 730 -72.44 16.41 37.21
CA SER A 730 -72.15 17.20 38.41
C SER A 730 -71.74 18.63 38.06
N GLU A 731 -71.69 19.52 39.05
CA GLU A 731 -71.14 20.87 38.90
C GLU A 731 -69.66 20.82 38.46
N SER A 732 -68.87 19.90 39.02
CA SER A 732 -67.47 19.67 38.67
C SER A 732 -67.29 19.24 37.20
N ILE A 733 -68.13 18.34 36.69
CA ILE A 733 -68.06 17.91 35.28
C ILE A 733 -68.68 18.93 34.34
N ILE A 734 -69.63 19.74 34.78
CA ILE A 734 -70.08 20.89 33.99
C ILE A 734 -68.95 21.90 33.86
N ALA A 735 -68.23 22.18 34.95
CA ALA A 735 -67.07 23.06 34.93
C ALA A 735 -65.93 22.48 34.09
N LEU A 736 -65.62 21.18 34.19
CA LEU A 736 -64.60 20.51 33.38
C LEU A 736 -65.01 20.45 31.90
N ALA A 737 -66.24 20.05 31.58
CA ALA A 737 -66.73 19.99 30.20
C ALA A 737 -66.80 21.39 29.58
N LYS A 738 -67.14 22.40 30.38
CA LYS A 738 -67.09 23.81 29.98
C LYS A 738 -65.65 24.26 29.76
N ALA A 739 -64.74 23.94 30.68
CA ALA A 739 -63.32 24.24 30.56
C ALA A 739 -62.75 23.54 29.33
N GLN A 740 -62.92 22.23 29.15
CA GLN A 740 -62.49 21.50 27.95
C GLN A 740 -63.14 22.00 26.66
N ALA A 741 -64.37 22.48 26.69
CA ALA A 741 -64.97 23.12 25.52
C ALA A 741 -64.44 24.54 25.29
N MET A 742 -64.09 25.29 26.34
CA MET A 742 -63.39 26.57 26.27
C MET A 742 -61.93 26.39 25.86
N ASP A 743 -61.27 25.32 26.31
CA ASP A 743 -59.91 24.89 25.99
C ASP A 743 -59.87 24.28 24.61
N ALA A 744 -60.93 23.63 24.12
CA ALA A 744 -61.04 23.24 22.71
C ALA A 744 -61.26 24.48 21.85
N VAL A 745 -62.01 25.48 22.33
CA VAL A 745 -62.16 26.78 21.66
C VAL A 745 -60.88 27.61 21.74
N ASP A 746 -60.13 27.55 22.84
CA ASP A 746 -58.83 28.20 23.04
C ASP A 746 -57.75 27.43 22.31
N ALA A 747 -57.78 26.11 22.25
CA ALA A 747 -56.88 25.33 21.41
C ALA A 747 -57.23 25.56 19.94
N TYR A 748 -58.49 25.77 19.58
CA TYR A 748 -58.84 26.18 18.22
C TYR A 748 -58.42 27.63 17.92
N TYR A 749 -58.56 28.53 18.89
CA TYR A 749 -58.17 29.94 18.75
C TYR A 749 -56.65 30.12 18.82
N ASN A 750 -55.98 29.39 19.70
CA ASN A 750 -54.54 29.32 19.87
C ASN A 750 -53.95 28.53 18.72
N THR A 751 -54.52 27.43 18.22
CA THR A 751 -54.06 26.88 16.93
C THR A 751 -54.23 27.89 15.80
N ILE A 752 -55.18 28.82 15.86
CA ILE A 752 -55.25 29.95 14.94
C ILE A 752 -54.21 31.04 15.28
N VAL A 753 -53.94 31.35 16.55
CA VAL A 753 -52.98 32.38 17.00
C VAL A 753 -51.54 31.89 16.91
N ASP A 754 -51.24 30.70 17.38
CA ASP A 754 -50.06 29.90 17.13
C ASP A 754 -49.92 29.65 15.64
N ALA A 755 -50.93 29.21 14.86
CA ALA A 755 -50.72 29.14 13.41
C ALA A 755 -50.44 30.52 12.80
N ARG A 756 -50.96 31.63 13.34
CA ARG A 756 -50.56 32.98 12.92
C ARG A 756 -49.14 33.31 13.36
N ALA A 757 -48.79 33.01 14.60
CA ALA A 757 -47.51 33.31 15.22
C ALA A 757 -46.43 32.43 14.62
N GLU A 758 -46.62 31.12 14.52
CA GLU A 758 -45.85 30.17 13.73
C GLU A 758 -45.85 30.51 12.24
N ALA A 759 -46.93 31.00 11.64
CA ALA A 759 -46.86 31.46 10.25
C ALA A 759 -45.97 32.69 10.13
N ILE A 760 -46.10 33.65 11.05
CA ILE A 760 -45.31 34.88 11.10
C ILE A 760 -43.85 34.57 11.45
N GLU A 761 -43.61 33.73 12.43
CA GLU A 761 -42.31 33.29 12.92
C GLU A 761 -41.66 32.38 11.89
N ALA A 762 -42.37 31.43 11.27
CA ALA A 762 -41.83 30.67 10.15
C ALA A 762 -41.51 31.59 8.98
N ILE A 763 -42.35 32.60 8.68
CA ILE A 763 -42.06 33.61 7.65
C ILE A 763 -40.86 34.48 8.05
N GLU A 764 -40.73 34.91 9.30
CA GLU A 764 -39.65 35.78 9.80
C GLU A 764 -38.33 35.02 9.95
N GLN A 765 -38.38 33.77 10.40
CA GLN A 765 -37.24 32.85 10.50
C GLN A 765 -36.80 32.41 9.09
N ALA A 766 -37.77 32.12 8.20
CA ALA A 766 -37.48 31.89 6.79
C ALA A 766 -37.05 33.18 6.07
N ALA A 767 -37.41 34.39 6.52
CA ALA A 767 -37.00 35.64 5.88
C ALA A 767 -35.67 36.18 6.41
N GLY A 768 -35.37 36.01 7.69
CA GLY A 768 -34.17 36.52 8.36
C GLY A 768 -34.05 38.04 8.31
N SER A 769 -32.84 38.57 8.54
CA SER A 769 -32.53 40.00 8.36
C SER A 769 -32.39 40.41 6.89
N ASP A 770 -32.36 39.42 6.00
CA ASP A 770 -31.95 39.57 4.62
C ASP A 770 -33.14 39.72 3.66
N VAL A 771 -34.32 39.14 3.94
CA VAL A 771 -35.51 39.25 3.09
C VAL A 771 -36.57 40.14 3.76
N THR A 772 -37.01 41.22 3.09
CA THR A 772 -38.08 42.08 3.64
C THR A 772 -39.46 41.55 3.25
N VAL A 773 -40.26 41.18 4.24
CA VAL A 773 -41.63 40.67 4.03
C VAL A 773 -42.63 41.84 3.92
N PRO A 774 -43.54 41.87 2.93
CA PRO A 774 -44.52 42.93 2.78
C PRO A 774 -45.48 43.05 3.98
N THR A 775 -45.74 44.28 4.44
CA THR A 775 -46.67 44.54 5.56
C THR A 775 -48.09 44.02 5.31
N ALA A 776 -48.50 43.91 4.04
CA ALA A 776 -49.80 43.35 3.65
C ALA A 776 -49.91 41.83 3.96
N THR A 777 -48.80 41.09 3.91
CA THR A 777 -48.75 39.65 4.23
C THR A 777 -49.02 39.43 5.71
N TYR A 778 -48.36 40.21 6.58
CA TYR A 778 -48.62 40.19 8.03
C TYR A 778 -50.05 40.61 8.37
N ALA A 779 -50.60 41.60 7.65
CA ALA A 779 -51.98 42.04 7.87
C ALA A 779 -53.01 40.96 7.45
N ALA A 780 -52.73 40.21 6.38
CA ALA A 780 -53.59 39.11 5.93
C ALA A 780 -53.59 37.93 6.91
N ILE A 781 -52.40 37.55 7.42
CA ILE A 781 -52.26 36.47 8.42
C ILE A 781 -52.95 36.86 9.73
N ASN A 782 -52.67 38.06 10.26
CA ASN A 782 -53.27 38.51 11.51
C ASN A 782 -54.80 38.70 11.45
N GLY A 783 -55.36 38.93 10.25
CA GLY A 783 -56.81 39.05 10.04
C GLY A 783 -57.53 37.75 9.69
N ALA A 784 -56.83 36.66 9.42
CA ALA A 784 -57.41 35.40 8.97
C ALA A 784 -58.18 34.70 10.09
N MET A 785 -59.40 34.21 9.84
CA MET A 785 -60.29 33.68 10.89
C MET A 785 -60.33 32.13 10.93
N SER A 786 -59.49 31.47 10.13
CA SER A 786 -59.40 30.01 10.07
C SER A 786 -57.98 29.53 9.78
N ALA A 787 -57.62 28.34 10.27
CA ALA A 787 -56.33 27.70 9.99
C ALA A 787 -56.07 27.50 8.49
N LYS A 788 -57.13 27.25 7.72
CA LYS A 788 -57.05 27.08 6.27
C LYS A 788 -56.61 28.37 5.54
N GLU A 789 -57.10 29.53 5.97
CA GLU A 789 -56.68 30.82 5.41
C GLU A 789 -55.25 31.17 5.82
N ILE A 790 -54.87 30.86 7.06
CA ILE A 790 -53.51 31.09 7.56
C ILE A 790 -52.50 30.21 6.81
N ALA A 791 -52.79 28.92 6.65
CA ALA A 791 -51.96 28.00 5.87
C ALA A 791 -51.79 28.48 4.43
N TYR A 792 -52.88 28.94 3.80
CA TYR A 792 -52.83 29.51 2.46
C TYR A 792 -51.92 30.75 2.38
N TYR A 793 -51.97 31.67 3.35
CA TYR A 793 -51.09 32.84 3.36
C TYR A 793 -49.64 32.50 3.72
N ARG A 794 -49.42 31.55 4.63
CA ARG A 794 -48.11 31.03 5.04
C ARG A 794 -47.40 30.33 3.90
N GLU A 795 -48.04 29.36 3.25
CA GLU A 795 -47.44 28.58 2.16
C GLU A 795 -47.03 29.47 0.99
N ASN A 796 -47.86 30.44 0.62
CA ASN A 796 -47.50 31.39 -0.45
C ASN A 796 -46.29 32.25 -0.05
N ALA A 797 -46.24 32.77 1.19
CA ALA A 797 -45.13 33.59 1.64
C ALA A 797 -43.82 32.80 1.80
N LEU A 798 -43.88 31.58 2.33
CA LEU A 798 -42.72 30.68 2.44
C LEU A 798 -42.20 30.25 1.07
N ALA A 799 -43.08 29.97 0.11
CA ALA A 799 -42.67 29.66 -1.25
C ALA A 799 -41.95 30.84 -1.92
N GLU A 800 -42.42 32.08 -1.72
CA GLU A 800 -41.75 33.28 -2.22
C GLU A 800 -40.39 33.51 -1.54
N ILE A 801 -40.31 33.31 -0.23
CA ILE A 801 -39.08 33.47 0.55
C ILE A 801 -38.04 32.39 0.19
N GLN A 802 -38.47 31.14 0.09
CA GLN A 802 -37.62 30.03 -0.32
C GLN A 802 -37.11 30.25 -1.75
N ALA A 803 -37.96 30.75 -2.66
CA ALA A 803 -37.50 31.15 -3.98
C ALA A 803 -36.42 32.25 -3.91
N ILE A 804 -36.61 33.29 -3.09
CA ILE A 804 -35.62 34.37 -2.91
C ILE A 804 -34.31 33.86 -2.29
N ARG A 805 -34.37 32.95 -1.32
CA ARG A 805 -33.19 32.38 -0.68
C ARG A 805 -32.49 31.35 -1.55
N SER A 806 -33.21 30.48 -2.24
CA SER A 806 -32.61 29.61 -3.26
C SER A 806 -31.87 30.46 -4.29
N LEU A 807 -32.46 31.55 -4.76
CA LEU A 807 -31.79 32.53 -5.62
C LEU A 807 -30.55 33.15 -4.96
N ARG A 808 -30.58 33.52 -3.68
CA ARG A 808 -29.44 34.13 -2.98
C ARG A 808 -28.33 33.16 -2.60
N THR A 809 -28.66 31.95 -2.20
CA THR A 809 -27.71 30.87 -1.95
C THR A 809 -27.05 30.48 -3.25
N GLU A 810 -27.80 30.42 -4.35
CA GLU A 810 -27.24 30.22 -5.68
C GLU A 810 -26.33 31.39 -6.07
N ILE A 811 -26.73 32.64 -5.83
CA ILE A 811 -25.87 33.83 -6.03
C ILE A 811 -24.61 33.81 -5.12
N THR A 812 -24.72 33.37 -3.87
CA THR A 812 -23.62 33.36 -2.88
C THR A 812 -22.67 32.21 -3.13
N ALA A 813 -23.19 31.03 -3.51
CA ALA A 813 -22.40 29.90 -3.96
C ALA A 813 -21.65 30.27 -5.24
N GLN A 814 -22.33 30.90 -6.22
CA GLN A 814 -21.69 31.43 -7.42
C GLN A 814 -20.64 32.51 -7.10
N ALA A 815 -20.89 33.38 -6.12
CA ALA A 815 -19.91 34.39 -5.69
C ALA A 815 -18.69 33.76 -4.97
N GLY A 816 -18.90 32.72 -4.14
CA GLY A 816 -17.84 31.97 -3.46
C GLY A 816 -17.03 31.09 -4.40
N GLU A 817 -17.68 30.49 -5.39
CA GLU A 817 -17.02 29.81 -6.51
C GLU A 817 -16.17 30.81 -7.30
N LEU A 818 -16.66 32.01 -7.59
CA LEU A 818 -15.90 33.10 -8.21
C LEU A 818 -14.72 33.57 -7.35
N GLU A 819 -14.87 33.62 -6.02
CA GLU A 819 -13.79 33.99 -5.09
C GLU A 819 -12.72 32.88 -5.02
N GLY A 820 -13.13 31.62 -5.01
CA GLY A 820 -12.25 30.46 -5.12
C GLY A 820 -11.49 30.43 -6.45
N ILE A 821 -12.16 30.73 -7.57
CA ILE A 821 -11.54 30.88 -8.88
C ILE A 821 -10.56 32.06 -8.89
N ALA A 822 -10.91 33.21 -8.30
CA ALA A 822 -10.01 34.36 -8.20
C ALA A 822 -8.75 34.04 -7.37
N ALA A 823 -8.89 33.32 -6.26
CA ALA A 823 -7.77 32.87 -5.44
C ALA A 823 -6.91 31.81 -6.15
N ALA A 824 -7.52 30.93 -6.92
CA ALA A 824 -6.79 29.98 -7.77
C ALA A 824 -6.00 30.69 -8.87
N VAL A 825 -6.59 31.72 -9.49
CA VAL A 825 -5.91 32.59 -10.46
C VAL A 825 -4.74 33.35 -9.80
N GLU A 826 -4.89 33.84 -8.58
CA GLU A 826 -3.81 34.51 -7.83
C GLU A 826 -2.66 33.54 -7.44
N LYS A 827 -2.98 32.28 -7.15
CA LYS A 827 -1.97 31.22 -6.95
C LYS A 827 -1.25 30.87 -8.26
N LEU A 828 -1.98 30.81 -9.37
CA LEU A 828 -1.41 30.63 -10.71
C LEU A 828 -0.51 31.83 -11.08
N GLU A 829 -0.91 33.07 -10.78
CA GLU A 829 -0.07 34.28 -10.93
C GLU A 829 1.25 34.12 -10.16
N GLY A 830 1.19 33.62 -8.92
CA GLY A 830 2.38 33.35 -8.11
C GLY A 830 3.28 32.26 -8.69
N ALA A 831 2.68 31.19 -9.25
CA ALA A 831 3.40 30.08 -9.86
C ALA A 831 4.08 30.46 -11.19
N PHE A 832 3.53 31.42 -11.93
CA PHE A 832 4.03 31.86 -13.24
C PHE A 832 4.75 33.22 -13.21
N ALA A 833 4.90 33.82 -12.02
CA ALA A 833 5.54 35.12 -11.84
C ALA A 833 6.95 35.16 -12.47
N GLY A 834 7.10 35.93 -13.55
CA GLY A 834 8.36 36.10 -14.28
C GLY A 834 8.39 35.53 -15.69
N GLN A 835 7.32 34.87 -16.16
CA GLN A 835 7.21 34.34 -17.53
C GLN A 835 6.42 35.27 -18.48
N GLY A 836 6.95 36.47 -18.72
CA GLY A 836 6.70 37.31 -19.90
C GLY A 836 5.25 37.50 -20.41
N GLY A 837 4.64 38.64 -20.05
CA GLY A 837 3.97 39.57 -20.98
C GLY A 837 2.55 39.24 -21.46
N GLU A 838 2.33 38.12 -22.15
CA GLU A 838 1.01 37.78 -22.72
C GLU A 838 0.14 36.99 -21.73
N PHE A 839 0.75 36.09 -20.97
CA PHE A 839 0.06 35.31 -19.94
C PHE A 839 -0.38 36.20 -18.76
N ASP A 840 0.50 37.10 -18.33
CA ASP A 840 0.19 38.10 -17.29
C ASP A 840 -0.96 39.03 -17.72
N SER A 841 -1.04 39.36 -19.02
CA SER A 841 -2.13 40.19 -19.55
C SER A 841 -3.46 39.44 -19.58
N LEU A 842 -3.45 38.15 -19.93
CA LEU A 842 -4.64 37.31 -19.94
C LEU A 842 -5.17 37.09 -18.52
N LEU A 843 -4.28 36.88 -17.55
CA LEU A 843 -4.62 36.73 -16.14
C LEU A 843 -5.21 38.02 -15.55
N GLY A 844 -4.63 39.17 -15.93
CA GLY A 844 -5.19 40.49 -15.61
C GLY A 844 -6.58 40.73 -16.22
N ASP A 845 -6.81 40.29 -17.46
CA ASP A 845 -8.11 40.42 -18.13
C ASP A 845 -9.18 39.51 -17.50
N ILE A 846 -8.80 38.31 -17.06
CA ILE A 846 -9.66 37.38 -16.32
C ILE A 846 -10.06 37.98 -14.98
N ARG A 847 -9.10 38.57 -14.25
CA ARG A 847 -9.35 39.23 -12.96
C ARG A 847 -10.31 40.42 -13.11
N ALA A 848 -10.12 41.24 -14.13
CA ALA A 848 -11.00 42.37 -14.42
C ALA A 848 -12.44 41.92 -14.76
N ALA A 849 -12.60 40.79 -15.46
CA ALA A 849 -13.91 40.22 -15.78
C ALA A 849 -14.62 39.65 -14.55
N ILE A 850 -13.88 38.99 -13.65
CA ILE A 850 -14.42 38.48 -12.37
C ILE A 850 -14.88 39.63 -11.48
N SER A 851 -14.08 40.70 -11.35
CA SER A 851 -14.48 41.88 -10.57
C SER A 851 -15.70 42.61 -11.16
N ALA A 852 -15.82 42.68 -12.48
CA ALA A 852 -16.99 43.27 -13.13
C ALA A 852 -18.27 42.40 -12.92
N ALA A 853 -18.12 41.08 -12.88
CA ALA A 853 -19.22 40.17 -12.55
C ALA A 853 -19.68 40.32 -11.10
N GLN A 854 -18.74 40.50 -10.16
CA GLN A 854 -19.02 40.75 -8.75
C GLN A 854 -19.81 42.07 -8.55
N GLU A 855 -19.39 43.18 -9.16
CA GLU A 855 -20.13 44.46 -9.08
C GLU A 855 -21.53 44.38 -9.72
N ALA A 856 -21.68 43.60 -10.80
CA ALA A 856 -22.96 43.46 -11.49
C ALA A 856 -23.97 42.63 -10.68
N ILE A 857 -23.51 41.56 -10.03
CA ILE A 857 -24.30 40.72 -9.10
C ILE A 857 -24.82 41.57 -7.93
N GLU A 858 -24.02 42.51 -7.42
CA GLU A 858 -24.44 43.43 -6.34
C GLU A 858 -25.50 44.46 -6.78
N SER A 859 -25.64 44.76 -8.09
CA SER A 859 -26.51 45.83 -8.60
C SER A 859 -27.94 45.42 -8.97
N GLY A 860 -28.22 44.12 -9.14
CA GLY A 860 -29.57 43.54 -9.09
C GLY A 860 -30.59 43.93 -10.19
N THR A 861 -30.19 44.19 -11.44
CA THR A 861 -31.15 44.45 -12.55
C THR A 861 -31.14 43.38 -13.64
N SER A 862 -32.31 43.07 -14.22
CA SER A 862 -32.49 42.00 -15.21
C SER A 862 -31.83 42.28 -16.58
N GLU A 863 -31.66 43.56 -16.94
CA GLU A 863 -30.87 43.95 -18.12
C GLU A 863 -29.37 43.71 -17.88
N ALA A 864 -28.87 43.94 -16.66
CA ALA A 864 -27.48 43.66 -16.30
C ALA A 864 -27.16 42.14 -16.28
N LEU A 865 -28.12 41.29 -15.93
CA LEU A 865 -27.96 39.82 -15.98
C LEU A 865 -27.85 39.27 -17.40
N GLN A 866 -28.62 39.79 -18.36
CA GLN A 866 -28.52 39.39 -19.77
C GLN A 866 -27.23 39.90 -20.42
N ASP A 867 -26.81 41.12 -20.09
CA ASP A 867 -25.53 41.66 -20.56
C ASP A 867 -24.34 40.91 -19.93
N MET A 868 -24.47 40.45 -18.68
CA MET A 868 -23.47 39.61 -18.00
C MET A 868 -23.38 38.22 -18.61
N GLN A 869 -24.53 37.55 -18.89
CA GLN A 869 -24.53 36.26 -19.57
C GLN A 869 -23.87 36.37 -20.95
N ALA A 870 -24.23 37.38 -21.73
CA ALA A 870 -23.66 37.59 -23.06
C ALA A 870 -22.16 37.95 -23.03
N ALA A 871 -21.72 38.73 -22.03
CA ALA A 871 -20.31 39.07 -21.85
C ALA A 871 -19.48 37.89 -21.35
N LEU A 872 -20.03 37.07 -20.45
CA LEU A 872 -19.38 35.88 -19.91
C LEU A 872 -19.31 34.77 -20.97
N GLU A 873 -20.38 34.51 -21.71
CA GLU A 873 -20.38 33.56 -22.84
C GLU A 873 -19.36 33.99 -23.91
N ALA A 874 -19.34 35.27 -24.29
CA ALA A 874 -18.36 35.76 -25.27
C ALA A 874 -16.90 35.65 -24.78
N LYS A 875 -16.66 35.75 -23.46
CA LYS A 875 -15.32 35.66 -22.86
C LYS A 875 -14.90 34.22 -22.59
N ILE A 876 -15.81 33.34 -22.19
CA ILE A 876 -15.60 31.90 -22.11
C ILE A 876 -15.32 31.34 -23.51
N ASP A 877 -16.05 31.79 -24.53
CA ASP A 877 -15.81 31.38 -25.91
C ASP A 877 -14.44 31.88 -26.40
N ALA A 878 -14.07 33.12 -26.10
CA ALA A 878 -12.76 33.66 -26.44
C ALA A 878 -11.61 32.95 -25.71
N GLY A 879 -11.77 32.64 -24.41
CA GLY A 879 -10.80 31.91 -23.61
C GLY A 879 -10.68 30.44 -24.03
N THR A 880 -11.81 29.79 -24.30
CA THR A 880 -11.86 28.42 -24.85
C THR A 880 -11.21 28.38 -26.22
N GLN A 881 -11.42 29.39 -27.06
CA GLN A 881 -10.77 29.48 -28.36
C GLN A 881 -9.26 29.74 -28.20
N ALA A 882 -8.84 30.61 -27.27
CA ALA A 882 -7.43 30.86 -27.01
C ALA A 882 -6.70 29.62 -26.45
N VAL A 883 -7.34 28.85 -25.56
CA VAL A 883 -6.81 27.56 -25.07
C VAL A 883 -6.79 26.53 -26.18
N LYS A 884 -7.83 26.45 -27.03
CA LYS A 884 -7.81 25.59 -28.22
C LYS A 884 -6.71 25.97 -29.19
N ASP A 885 -6.47 27.26 -29.40
CA ASP A 885 -5.43 27.77 -30.28
C ASP A 885 -4.04 27.52 -29.68
N ALA A 886 -3.88 27.66 -28.35
CA ALA A 886 -2.65 27.33 -27.63
C ALA A 886 -2.37 25.83 -27.62
N VAL A 887 -3.38 24.99 -27.36
CA VAL A 887 -3.27 23.52 -27.42
C VAL A 887 -3.02 23.08 -28.87
N SER A 888 -3.67 23.69 -29.86
CA SER A 888 -3.35 23.45 -31.27
C SER A 888 -1.93 23.89 -31.60
N GLY A 889 -1.46 25.02 -31.08
CA GLY A 889 -0.09 25.49 -31.25
C GLY A 889 0.93 24.54 -30.62
N VAL A 890 0.70 24.12 -29.38
CA VAL A 890 1.54 23.10 -28.70
C VAL A 890 1.48 21.77 -29.42
N MET A 891 0.31 21.33 -29.90
CA MET A 891 0.18 20.10 -30.69
C MET A 891 0.87 20.22 -32.04
N GLU A 892 0.88 21.40 -32.65
CA GLU A 892 1.58 21.67 -33.92
C GLU A 892 3.10 21.72 -33.69
N GLU A 893 3.57 22.31 -32.59
CA GLU A 893 4.97 22.27 -32.14
C GLU A 893 5.40 20.85 -31.75
N LEU A 894 4.57 20.08 -31.05
CA LEU A 894 4.83 18.69 -30.69
C LEU A 894 4.83 17.80 -31.93
N THR A 895 3.97 18.08 -32.92
CA THR A 895 3.97 17.42 -34.22
C THR A 895 5.24 17.78 -34.99
N GLN A 896 5.64 19.04 -35.02
CA GLN A 896 6.90 19.47 -35.63
C GLN A 896 8.12 18.89 -34.91
N LEU A 897 8.08 18.75 -33.58
CA LEU A 897 9.13 18.11 -32.80
C LEU A 897 9.17 16.60 -33.08
N ALA A 898 8.02 15.92 -33.13
CA ALA A 898 7.92 14.52 -33.49
C ALA A 898 8.40 14.28 -34.93
N GLU A 899 8.04 15.14 -35.87
CA GLU A 899 8.54 15.12 -37.25
C GLU A 899 10.05 15.41 -37.30
N SER A 900 10.56 16.34 -36.49
CA SER A 900 11.99 16.66 -36.40
C SER A 900 12.79 15.54 -35.73
N VAL A 901 12.23 14.87 -34.73
CA VAL A 901 12.82 13.70 -34.07
C VAL A 901 12.80 12.51 -35.01
N ALA A 902 11.69 12.26 -35.72
CA ALA A 902 11.62 11.21 -36.74
C ALA A 902 12.55 11.49 -37.93
N ALA A 903 12.67 12.75 -38.35
CA ALA A 903 13.63 13.16 -39.38
C ALA A 903 15.08 13.06 -38.89
N GLY A 904 15.34 13.37 -37.61
CA GLY A 904 16.64 13.24 -36.96
C GLY A 904 17.06 11.79 -36.80
N ASP A 905 16.15 10.92 -36.33
CA ASP A 905 16.35 9.48 -36.24
C ASP A 905 16.56 8.87 -37.63
N LYS A 906 15.75 9.23 -38.62
CA LYS A 906 15.97 8.80 -40.01
C LYS A 906 17.31 9.29 -40.57
N ALA A 907 17.69 10.54 -40.32
CA ALA A 907 18.97 11.08 -40.76
C ALA A 907 20.15 10.39 -40.05
N LEU A 908 19.99 10.04 -38.78
CA LEU A 908 20.97 9.28 -38.00
C LEU A 908 21.09 7.85 -38.53
N GLN A 909 19.98 7.17 -38.81
CA GLN A 909 19.97 5.84 -39.43
C GLN A 909 20.57 5.86 -40.84
N GLU A 910 20.25 6.87 -41.66
CA GLU A 910 20.85 7.06 -42.98
C GLU A 910 22.36 7.36 -42.88
N ALA A 911 22.79 8.13 -41.88
CA ALA A 911 24.21 8.41 -41.62
C ALA A 911 24.97 7.19 -41.10
N ILE A 912 24.36 6.38 -40.23
CA ILE A 912 24.90 5.11 -39.76
C ILE A 912 25.01 4.15 -40.94
N ALA A 913 23.95 3.96 -41.74
CA ALA A 913 23.98 3.09 -42.91
C ALA A 913 25.00 3.54 -43.97
N ALA A 914 25.14 4.86 -44.18
CA ALA A 914 26.17 5.41 -45.06
C ALA A 914 27.58 5.20 -44.50
N GLY A 915 27.76 5.33 -43.17
CA GLY A 915 29.00 5.07 -42.46
C GLY A 915 29.41 3.59 -42.51
N GLU A 916 28.47 2.69 -42.25
CA GLU A 916 28.65 1.23 -42.36
C GLU A 916 28.97 0.82 -43.79
N LYS A 917 28.27 1.39 -44.78
CA LYS A 917 28.55 1.14 -46.20
C LYS A 917 29.94 1.66 -46.60
N ALA A 918 30.31 2.88 -46.19
CA ALA A 918 31.63 3.43 -46.45
C ALA A 918 32.73 2.61 -45.77
N LEU A 919 32.47 2.12 -44.55
CA LEU A 919 33.38 1.23 -43.84
C LEU A 919 33.49 -0.12 -44.53
N ALA A 920 32.39 -0.69 -45.02
CA ALA A 920 32.39 -1.93 -45.79
C ALA A 920 33.15 -1.78 -47.12
N GLU A 921 32.97 -0.68 -47.84
CA GLU A 921 33.72 -0.35 -49.06
C GLU A 921 35.22 -0.16 -48.74
N GLN A 922 35.57 0.45 -47.60
CA GLN A 922 36.96 0.56 -47.14
C GLN A 922 37.55 -0.80 -46.77
N ILE A 923 36.79 -1.67 -46.10
CA ILE A 923 37.21 -3.04 -45.77
C ILE A 923 37.41 -3.85 -47.05
N GLU A 924 36.51 -3.76 -48.02
CA GLU A 924 36.63 -4.45 -49.31
C GLU A 924 37.83 -3.93 -50.13
N ALA A 925 38.08 -2.61 -50.11
CA ALA A 925 39.26 -2.03 -50.73
C ALA A 925 40.56 -2.49 -50.05
N VAL A 926 40.61 -2.48 -48.71
CA VAL A 926 41.76 -2.98 -47.95
C VAL A 926 41.96 -4.47 -48.17
N GLN A 927 40.89 -5.26 -48.28
CA GLN A 927 40.99 -6.68 -48.63
C GLN A 927 41.52 -6.87 -50.06
N GLY A 928 41.07 -6.06 -51.02
CA GLY A 928 41.62 -6.06 -52.37
C GLY A 928 43.10 -5.68 -52.42
N ASP A 929 43.53 -4.73 -51.59
CA ASP A 929 44.94 -4.37 -51.43
C ASP A 929 45.74 -5.51 -50.78
N ILE A 930 45.17 -6.19 -49.78
CA ILE A 930 45.76 -7.39 -49.16
C ILE A 930 45.91 -8.50 -50.20
N ASP A 931 44.87 -8.83 -50.95
CA ASP A 931 44.89 -9.88 -51.97
C ASP A 931 45.91 -9.56 -53.09
N ALA A 932 46.03 -8.29 -53.48
CA ALA A 932 47.02 -7.83 -54.45
C ALA A 932 48.45 -7.93 -53.89
N LEU A 933 48.65 -7.60 -52.61
CA LEU A 933 49.93 -7.74 -51.91
C LEU A 933 50.31 -9.22 -51.76
N GLU A 934 49.37 -10.09 -51.38
CA GLU A 934 49.59 -11.54 -51.33
C GLU A 934 49.98 -12.07 -52.71
N GLY A 935 49.25 -11.69 -53.76
CA GLY A 935 49.59 -12.08 -55.14
C GLY A 935 50.96 -11.55 -55.60
N ALA A 936 51.36 -10.35 -55.19
CA ALA A 936 52.67 -9.79 -55.49
C ALA A 936 53.80 -10.50 -54.71
N VAL A 937 53.57 -10.84 -53.43
CA VAL A 937 54.50 -11.59 -52.58
C VAL A 937 54.65 -13.02 -53.10
N ASP A 938 53.56 -13.68 -53.49
CA ASP A 938 53.59 -15.00 -54.11
C ASP A 938 54.31 -14.97 -55.45
N GLY A 939 54.07 -13.93 -56.26
CA GLY A 939 54.78 -13.67 -57.51
C GLY A 939 56.29 -13.54 -57.28
N GLN A 940 56.71 -12.65 -56.38
CA GLN A 940 58.12 -12.49 -56.00
C GLN A 940 58.73 -13.77 -55.42
N GLY A 941 57.98 -14.52 -54.62
CA GLY A 941 58.39 -15.82 -54.10
C GLY A 941 58.64 -16.83 -55.22
N SER A 942 57.76 -16.88 -56.22
CA SER A 942 57.90 -17.75 -57.39
C SER A 942 59.07 -17.36 -58.30
N ASP A 943 59.30 -16.06 -58.51
CA ASP A 943 60.44 -15.55 -59.29
C ASP A 943 61.77 -15.79 -58.56
N LEU A 944 61.79 -15.62 -57.24
CA LEU A 944 62.95 -15.93 -56.41
C LEU A 944 63.24 -17.44 -56.44
N GLN A 945 62.22 -18.29 -56.34
CA GLN A 945 62.40 -19.74 -56.43
C GLN A 945 62.89 -20.16 -57.82
N ALA A 946 62.35 -19.59 -58.90
CA ALA A 946 62.84 -19.85 -60.25
C ALA A 946 64.32 -19.41 -60.42
N SER A 947 64.70 -18.31 -59.79
CA SER A 947 66.09 -17.85 -59.76
C SER A 947 67.00 -18.79 -58.96
N ILE A 948 66.53 -19.31 -57.83
CA ILE A 948 67.23 -20.34 -57.03
C ILE A 948 67.42 -21.61 -57.86
N ASP A 949 66.35 -22.12 -58.50
CA ASP A 949 66.40 -23.34 -59.31
C ASP A 949 67.38 -23.19 -60.49
N ALA A 950 67.38 -22.02 -61.16
CA ALA A 950 68.31 -21.73 -62.24
C ALA A 950 69.77 -21.68 -61.74
N LEU A 951 70.01 -21.09 -60.56
CA LEU A 951 71.31 -21.08 -59.90
C LEU A 951 71.77 -22.48 -59.52
N GLU A 952 70.90 -23.31 -58.93
CA GLU A 952 71.21 -24.69 -58.58
C GLU A 952 71.54 -25.53 -59.82
N SER A 953 70.78 -25.37 -60.90
CA SER A 953 71.06 -26.05 -62.17
C SER A 953 72.39 -25.61 -62.79
N ALA A 954 72.67 -24.30 -62.82
CA ALA A 954 73.92 -23.77 -63.35
C ALA A 954 75.14 -24.23 -62.52
N VAL A 955 75.03 -24.24 -61.19
CA VAL A 955 76.07 -24.76 -60.29
C VAL A 955 76.26 -26.27 -60.48
N GLY A 956 75.17 -27.03 -60.65
CA GLY A 956 75.21 -28.47 -60.91
C GLY A 956 75.86 -28.83 -62.24
N GLU A 957 75.55 -28.10 -63.31
CA GLU A 957 76.18 -28.26 -64.62
C GLU A 957 77.68 -27.95 -64.55
N GLN A 958 78.06 -26.85 -63.88
CA GLN A 958 79.45 -26.46 -63.75
C GLN A 958 80.26 -27.44 -62.88
N ALA A 959 79.66 -27.95 -61.81
CA ALA A 959 80.27 -29.01 -60.99
C ALA A 959 80.51 -30.29 -61.81
N SER A 960 79.56 -30.64 -62.69
CA SER A 960 79.68 -31.79 -63.59
C SER A 960 80.77 -31.60 -64.65
N ALA A 961 80.86 -30.40 -65.23
CA ALA A 961 81.93 -30.06 -66.19
C ALA A 961 83.32 -30.11 -65.53
N VAL A 962 83.47 -29.50 -64.36
CA VAL A 962 84.73 -29.55 -63.59
C VAL A 962 85.08 -30.98 -63.19
N GLN A 963 84.11 -31.80 -62.82
CA GLN A 963 84.34 -33.20 -62.50
C GLN A 963 84.80 -34.00 -63.73
N ALA A 964 84.20 -33.76 -64.90
CA ALA A 964 84.63 -34.36 -66.16
C ALA A 964 86.06 -33.97 -66.53
N ASP A 965 86.43 -32.70 -66.34
CA ASP A 965 87.79 -32.22 -66.54
C ASP A 965 88.78 -32.85 -65.55
N ILE A 966 88.40 -32.99 -64.27
CA ILE A 966 89.20 -33.70 -63.26
C ILE A 966 89.43 -35.15 -63.68
N ASP A 967 88.42 -35.84 -64.20
CA ASP A 967 88.54 -37.24 -64.62
C ASP A 967 89.34 -37.39 -65.92
N ALA A 968 89.21 -36.43 -66.84
CA ALA A 968 90.07 -36.35 -68.03
C ALA A 968 91.53 -36.11 -67.64
N LEU A 969 91.80 -35.20 -66.69
CA LEU A 969 93.13 -34.94 -66.13
C LEU A 969 93.70 -36.17 -65.44
N ARG A 970 92.90 -36.89 -64.62
CA ARG A 970 93.32 -38.15 -64.01
C ARG A 970 93.70 -39.20 -65.05
N THR A 971 92.93 -39.29 -66.14
CA THR A 971 93.21 -40.22 -67.25
C THR A 971 94.50 -39.84 -67.98
N ALA A 972 94.68 -38.55 -68.28
CA ALA A 972 95.89 -38.05 -68.91
C ALA A 972 97.14 -38.23 -68.03
N ILE A 973 97.02 -38.00 -66.71
CA ILE A 973 98.09 -38.27 -65.75
C ILE A 973 98.42 -39.76 -65.72
N ALA A 974 97.42 -40.64 -65.68
CA ALA A 974 97.63 -42.08 -65.71
C ALA A 974 98.32 -42.56 -67.00
N ALA A 975 97.95 -42.00 -68.16
CA ALA A 975 98.60 -42.28 -69.44
C ALA A 975 100.07 -41.79 -69.44
N ALA A 976 100.32 -40.56 -68.97
CA ALA A 976 101.68 -40.05 -68.82
C ALA A 976 102.51 -40.89 -67.84
N GLN A 977 101.91 -41.41 -66.78
CA GLN A 977 102.54 -42.33 -65.83
C GLN A 977 102.93 -43.65 -66.52
N ALA A 978 102.04 -44.20 -67.35
CA ALA A 978 102.29 -45.42 -68.12
C ALA A 978 103.41 -45.22 -69.16
N ASP A 979 103.42 -44.10 -69.87
CA ASP A 979 104.50 -43.73 -70.79
C ASP A 979 105.83 -43.60 -70.04
N ILE A 980 105.84 -43.00 -68.83
CA ILE A 980 107.03 -42.92 -67.97
C ILE A 980 107.50 -44.32 -67.55
N ASP A 981 106.59 -45.21 -67.16
CA ASP A 981 106.91 -46.58 -66.79
C ASP A 981 107.48 -47.39 -67.97
N ASP A 982 106.93 -47.23 -69.17
CA ASP A 982 107.44 -47.84 -70.42
C ASP A 982 108.81 -47.28 -70.81
N ILE A 983 109.04 -45.97 -70.62
CA ILE A 983 110.35 -45.33 -70.79
C ILE A 983 111.36 -45.95 -69.79
N LEU A 984 111.00 -46.06 -68.51
CA LEU A 984 111.85 -46.68 -67.50
C LEU A 984 112.18 -48.14 -67.84
N ALA A 985 111.22 -48.89 -68.39
CA ALA A 985 111.40 -50.26 -68.86
C ALA A 985 112.34 -50.35 -70.08
N SER A 986 112.22 -49.42 -71.05
CA SER A 986 113.08 -49.37 -72.24
C SER A 986 114.55 -49.00 -71.91
N ILE A 987 114.75 -48.13 -70.92
CA ILE A 987 116.08 -47.76 -70.41
C ILE A 987 116.77 -48.97 -69.77
N ALA A 988 116.02 -49.81 -69.05
CA ALA A 988 116.54 -51.04 -68.46
C ALA A 988 116.95 -52.11 -69.51
N ALA A 989 116.49 -52.00 -70.77
CA ALA A 989 116.66 -53.00 -71.83
C ALA A 989 117.75 -52.71 -72.89
N GLY A 990 118.49 -51.58 -72.81
CA GLY A 990 119.65 -51.34 -73.68
C GLY A 990 119.58 -50.17 -74.67
N GLY A 991 118.77 -49.14 -74.39
CA GLY A 991 118.96 -47.75 -74.85
C GLY A 991 118.47 -47.41 -76.27
N PRO A 992 117.50 -46.50 -76.44
CA PRO A 992 116.99 -46.10 -77.77
C PRO A 992 117.90 -45.11 -78.51
N SER A 993 117.70 -45.00 -79.82
CA SER A 993 118.45 -44.11 -80.72
C SER A 993 118.00 -42.64 -80.60
N PHE A 994 118.84 -41.70 -81.04
CA PHE A 994 118.57 -40.25 -80.96
C PHE A 994 117.30 -39.81 -81.71
N GLU A 995 116.91 -40.57 -82.73
CA GLU A 995 115.74 -40.30 -83.58
C GLU A 995 114.43 -40.72 -82.87
N GLU A 996 114.45 -41.82 -82.10
CA GLU A 996 113.32 -42.26 -81.26
C GLU A 996 113.10 -41.34 -80.05
N LEU A 997 114.19 -40.80 -79.48
CA LEU A 997 114.12 -39.80 -78.41
C LEU A 997 113.47 -38.48 -78.87
N ALA A 998 113.68 -38.08 -80.13
CA ALA A 998 113.07 -36.89 -80.70
C ALA A 998 111.55 -37.07 -80.92
N GLU A 999 111.12 -38.26 -81.31
CA GLU A 999 109.71 -38.61 -81.50
C GLU A 999 108.96 -38.70 -80.15
N GLN A 1000 109.63 -39.21 -79.12
CA GLN A 1000 109.09 -39.28 -77.75
C GLN A 1000 109.02 -37.89 -77.07
N ILE A 1001 110.00 -37.02 -77.29
CA ILE A 1001 109.94 -35.61 -76.84
C ILE A 1001 108.80 -34.86 -77.55
N ALA A 1002 108.53 -35.16 -78.82
CA ALA A 1002 107.39 -34.59 -79.54
C ALA A 1002 106.04 -35.07 -78.98
N ALA A 1003 105.93 -36.34 -78.57
CA ALA A 1003 104.73 -36.88 -77.92
C ALA A 1003 104.49 -36.23 -76.53
N ILE A 1004 105.52 -36.14 -75.69
CA ILE A 1004 105.40 -35.47 -74.37
C ILE A 1004 105.06 -33.98 -74.53
N LYS A 1005 105.63 -33.31 -75.54
CA LYS A 1005 105.30 -31.93 -75.85
C LYS A 1005 103.84 -31.78 -76.31
N SER A 1006 103.35 -32.68 -77.15
CA SER A 1006 101.93 -32.71 -77.54
C SER A 1006 101.00 -32.91 -76.34
N THR A 1007 101.40 -33.75 -75.38
CA THR A 1007 100.64 -33.95 -74.13
C THR A 1007 100.69 -32.71 -73.24
N ALA A 1008 101.84 -32.05 -73.12
CA ALA A 1008 101.98 -30.80 -72.37
C ALA A 1008 101.18 -29.65 -72.99
N ASP A 1009 101.15 -29.55 -74.33
CA ASP A 1009 100.34 -28.57 -75.07
C ASP A 1009 98.83 -28.84 -74.89
N GLY A 1010 98.42 -30.12 -74.82
CA GLY A 1010 97.05 -30.52 -74.50
C GLY A 1010 96.63 -30.19 -73.06
N LEU A 1011 97.53 -30.38 -72.09
CA LEU A 1011 97.35 -29.98 -70.70
C LEU A 1011 97.26 -28.46 -70.54
N GLN A 1012 98.09 -27.71 -71.27
CA GLN A 1012 98.02 -26.25 -71.27
C GLN A 1012 96.71 -25.72 -71.88
N THR A 1013 96.20 -26.39 -72.92
CA THR A 1013 94.89 -26.09 -73.50
C THR A 1013 93.76 -26.36 -72.50
N SER A 1014 93.79 -27.52 -71.82
CA SER A 1014 92.78 -27.88 -70.82
C SER A 1014 92.80 -26.94 -69.60
N VAL A 1015 93.98 -26.49 -69.16
CA VAL A 1015 94.09 -25.44 -68.12
C VAL A 1015 93.51 -24.11 -68.60
N GLY A 1016 93.68 -23.76 -69.88
CA GLY A 1016 93.04 -22.59 -70.49
C GLY A 1016 91.52 -22.70 -70.54
N ASP A 1017 90.99 -23.88 -70.82
CA ASP A 1017 89.55 -24.14 -70.84
C ASP A 1017 88.95 -24.04 -69.43
N VAL A 1018 89.63 -24.60 -68.41
CA VAL A 1018 89.25 -24.45 -66.99
C VAL A 1018 89.27 -22.98 -66.54
N GLN A 1019 90.30 -22.21 -66.93
CA GLN A 1019 90.35 -20.78 -66.63
C GLN A 1019 89.21 -20.00 -67.29
N THR A 1020 88.83 -20.39 -68.52
CA THR A 1020 87.71 -19.79 -69.25
C THR A 1020 86.38 -20.14 -68.58
N ALA A 1021 86.20 -21.38 -68.13
CA ALA A 1021 85.02 -21.83 -67.41
C ALA A 1021 84.88 -21.13 -66.04
N VAL A 1022 85.97 -20.95 -65.30
CA VAL A 1022 85.98 -20.19 -64.04
C VAL A 1022 85.61 -18.72 -64.29
N LYS A 1023 86.11 -18.13 -65.37
CA LYS A 1023 85.77 -16.75 -65.74
C LYS A 1023 84.29 -16.60 -66.10
N ALA A 1024 83.72 -17.54 -66.87
CA ALA A 1024 82.30 -17.56 -67.17
C ALA A 1024 81.43 -17.69 -65.92
N ALA A 1025 81.83 -18.51 -64.95
CA ALA A 1025 81.14 -18.63 -63.66
C ALA A 1025 81.23 -17.35 -62.83
N GLN A 1026 82.38 -16.68 -62.80
CA GLN A 1026 82.53 -15.37 -62.14
C GLN A 1026 81.65 -14.30 -62.78
N ASP A 1027 81.54 -14.29 -64.11
CA ASP A 1027 80.71 -13.34 -64.84
C ASP A 1027 79.21 -13.61 -64.63
N ALA A 1028 78.80 -14.88 -64.51
CA ALA A 1028 77.44 -15.26 -64.14
C ALA A 1028 77.07 -14.84 -62.71
N VAL A 1029 77.99 -15.02 -61.75
CA VAL A 1029 77.80 -14.55 -60.36
C VAL A 1029 77.70 -13.03 -60.30
N ALA A 1030 78.53 -12.31 -61.07
CA ALA A 1030 78.45 -10.86 -61.15
C ALA A 1030 77.15 -10.37 -61.79
N ALA A 1031 76.64 -11.08 -62.82
CA ALA A 1031 75.34 -10.79 -63.42
C ALA A 1031 74.18 -11.03 -62.44
N ALA A 1032 74.23 -12.13 -61.66
CA ALA A 1032 73.25 -12.42 -60.63
C ALA A 1032 73.28 -11.40 -59.47
N GLN A 1033 74.47 -10.97 -59.04
CA GLN A 1033 74.63 -9.90 -58.05
C GLN A 1033 74.12 -8.55 -58.59
N GLY A 1034 74.32 -8.27 -59.88
CA GLY A 1034 73.77 -7.08 -60.54
C GLY A 1034 72.24 -7.10 -60.64
N ALA A 1035 71.65 -8.25 -60.96
CA ALA A 1035 70.20 -8.43 -60.98
C ALA A 1035 69.59 -8.28 -59.58
N LEU A 1036 70.22 -8.89 -58.57
CA LEU A 1036 69.79 -8.77 -57.17
C LEU A 1036 69.94 -7.33 -56.65
N SER A 1037 71.03 -6.64 -57.00
CA SER A 1037 71.22 -5.24 -56.63
C SER A 1037 70.22 -4.31 -57.34
N GLY A 1038 69.84 -4.62 -58.58
CA GLY A 1038 68.79 -3.90 -59.32
C GLY A 1038 67.39 -4.10 -58.72
N GLN A 1039 67.08 -5.32 -58.25
CA GLN A 1039 65.83 -5.59 -57.53
C GLN A 1039 65.80 -4.94 -56.13
N ILE A 1040 66.96 -4.82 -55.47
CA ILE A 1040 67.08 -4.08 -54.19
C ILE A 1040 66.91 -2.57 -54.41
N GLU A 1041 67.46 -1.99 -55.47
CA GLU A 1041 67.23 -0.59 -55.84
C GLU A 1041 65.77 -0.32 -56.26
N GLU A 1042 65.08 -1.28 -56.90
CA GLU A 1042 63.64 -1.19 -57.15
C GLU A 1042 62.77 -1.32 -55.88
N ALA A 1043 63.29 -1.98 -54.83
CA ALA A 1043 62.59 -2.14 -53.55
C ALA A 1043 62.78 -0.96 -52.58
N ASP A 1044 63.89 -0.21 -52.66
CA ASP A 1044 64.21 0.93 -51.77
C ASP A 1044 63.51 2.25 -52.22
N ASP A 1045 62.94 2.28 -53.44
CA ASP A 1045 62.22 3.44 -54.00
C ASP A 1045 60.69 3.36 -53.76
N ALA A 1046 60.27 2.74 -52.65
CA ALA A 1046 58.86 2.57 -52.27
C ALA A 1046 58.27 3.81 -51.59
N ALA A 1047 58.44 4.99 -52.22
CA ALA A 1047 57.72 6.21 -51.88
C ALA A 1047 57.15 6.88 -53.14
N ALA A 1048 56.37 6.17 -53.97
CA ALA A 1048 55.52 6.79 -54.99
C ALA A 1048 54.41 5.87 -55.53
N PHE A 1049 53.30 5.77 -54.78
CA PHE A 1049 52.04 5.18 -55.23
C PHE A 1049 51.31 6.01 -56.34
N THR A 1050 51.99 6.94 -57.01
CA THR A 1050 51.39 7.88 -57.98
C THR A 1050 51.76 7.58 -59.45
N THR A 1051 52.70 6.66 -59.72
CA THR A 1051 53.19 6.42 -61.09
C THR A 1051 52.48 5.25 -61.80
N LEU A 1052 51.74 4.40 -61.08
CA LEU A 1052 51.04 3.25 -61.65
C LEU A 1052 49.91 3.67 -62.63
N TYR A 1053 49.31 4.86 -62.45
CA TYR A 1053 48.29 5.39 -63.36
C TYR A 1053 48.83 5.90 -64.71
N VAL A 1054 50.11 6.28 -64.79
CA VAL A 1054 50.75 6.73 -66.05
C VAL A 1054 51.35 5.53 -66.82
N LEU A 1055 51.83 4.51 -66.11
CA LEU A 1055 52.38 3.29 -66.72
C LEU A 1055 51.31 2.38 -67.33
N VAL A 1056 50.10 2.31 -66.77
CA VAL A 1056 48.96 1.63 -67.41
C VAL A 1056 48.53 2.33 -68.72
N GLY A 1057 48.65 3.66 -68.78
CA GLY A 1057 48.42 4.44 -70.02
C GLY A 1057 49.51 4.26 -71.09
N ILE A 1058 50.77 4.05 -70.68
CA ILE A 1058 51.89 3.78 -71.59
C ILE A 1058 51.91 2.30 -72.04
N ALA A 1059 51.47 1.37 -71.20
CA ALA A 1059 51.30 -0.05 -71.54
C ALA A 1059 50.17 -0.28 -72.57
N LEU A 1060 49.11 0.54 -72.57
CA LEU A 1060 48.06 0.56 -73.61
C LEU A 1060 48.52 1.24 -74.92
N ALA A 1061 49.54 2.11 -74.89
CA ALA A 1061 50.12 2.71 -76.09
C ALA A 1061 51.25 1.85 -76.71
N LEU A 1062 52.02 1.11 -75.91
CA LEU A 1062 53.08 0.21 -76.37
C LEU A 1062 52.54 -1.13 -76.90
N SER A 1063 51.37 -1.58 -76.43
CA SER A 1063 50.66 -2.71 -77.04
C SER A 1063 50.15 -2.41 -78.46
N ALA A 1064 49.85 -1.14 -78.80
CA ALA A 1064 49.57 -0.71 -80.17
C ALA A 1064 50.84 -0.60 -81.05
N ALA A 1065 52.00 -0.27 -80.45
CA ALA A 1065 53.29 -0.24 -81.15
C ALA A 1065 53.88 -1.64 -81.40
N ALA A 1066 53.63 -2.59 -80.50
CA ALA A 1066 54.05 -3.99 -80.64
C ALA A 1066 53.30 -4.73 -81.76
N VAL A 1067 52.02 -4.41 -82.01
CA VAL A 1067 51.27 -4.93 -83.17
C VAL A 1067 51.78 -4.35 -84.50
N ALA A 1068 52.24 -3.10 -84.52
CA ALA A 1068 52.88 -2.49 -85.70
C ALA A 1068 54.30 -3.04 -85.97
N LEU A 1069 55.06 -3.37 -84.91
CA LEU A 1069 56.41 -3.96 -85.02
C LEU A 1069 56.36 -5.45 -85.43
N LEU A 1070 55.33 -6.18 -85.01
CA LEU A 1070 55.06 -7.57 -85.45
C LEU A 1070 54.75 -7.63 -86.97
N VAL A 1071 54.07 -6.62 -87.54
CA VAL A 1071 53.80 -6.49 -88.98
C VAL A 1071 55.05 -6.08 -89.79
N VAL A 1072 55.97 -5.29 -89.22
CA VAL A 1072 57.24 -4.90 -89.87
C VAL A 1072 58.28 -6.03 -89.82
N LEU A 1073 58.29 -6.87 -88.78
CA LEU A 1073 59.17 -8.04 -88.68
C LEU A 1073 58.65 -9.25 -89.50
N LEU A 1074 57.34 -9.41 -89.66
CA LEU A 1074 56.77 -10.38 -90.63
C LEU A 1074 57.07 -9.98 -92.10
N LEU A 1075 57.31 -8.70 -92.40
CA LEU A 1075 57.72 -8.23 -93.74
C LEU A 1075 59.24 -8.25 -93.97
N LYS A 1076 60.09 -8.20 -92.92
CA LYS A 1076 61.55 -8.34 -93.05
C LYS A 1076 62.03 -9.80 -93.16
N ARG A 1077 61.25 -10.76 -92.64
CA ARG A 1077 61.51 -12.21 -92.82
C ARG A 1077 61.16 -12.75 -94.23
N SER A 1078 60.75 -11.89 -95.15
CA SER A 1078 60.54 -12.23 -96.57
C SER A 1078 61.71 -11.81 -97.48
N LYS A 1079 62.84 -11.28 -96.96
CA LYS A 1079 63.91 -10.78 -97.85
C LYS A 1079 65.37 -10.91 -97.41
N ALA A 1080 65.69 -11.68 -96.37
CA ALA A 1080 67.06 -12.13 -96.10
C ALA A 1080 67.01 -13.42 -95.26
N GLU A 1081 67.10 -14.55 -95.98
CA GLU A 1081 67.21 -15.97 -95.57
C GLU A 1081 65.98 -16.67 -94.98
#